data_AF-A0A7S0Y6I0-F1
#
_entry.id   AF-A0A7S0Y6I0-F1
#
_cell.length_a   1.000
_cell.length_b   1.000
_cell.length_c   1.000
_cell.angle_alpha   90.00
_cell.angle_beta   90.00
_cell.angle_gamma   90.00
#
_symmetry.space_group_name_H-M   'P 1'
#
loop_
_entity.id
_entity.type
_entity.pdbx_description
1 polymer ?
#
loop_
_entity_poly.entity_id
_entity_poly.type
_entity_poly.pdbx_seq_one_letter_code
_entity_poly.pdbx_strand_id
1 'polypeptide(L)'
;GIIHLQSGTCDNSCSNCASGGCVGYLSVTYVDISPSQTLVKYAAIGTIGTITGCTGGPTTDFCTFDSGQVLVTVVHPNLDTQPGTVEIYPSMVKATSTFYSHSTGALINTVSINIPITETSASSSTWTGVISTQTSETPGALQIFDTALLTAASSIVTLTLDDATSGFPTDRIRLKTTGTIVITNPSGGSTLPIGQSARITVTDGDMDYTRDTPDTLLVTVTAKSDTSPSGIVDTRVITLTETAASSSVFTGEIGTAVGNPRCDADVLGVYSEDGMLIKATYDELAPIGLRTSSPALTPSWPGVFDIAENVTFVTDTITVTLTDRDLVGGANPQISFTSTDPTASITDILLAPTSAGAETYSGTLELTAALIPNVPLGLNRTIITAHYTDSSHSVTRLATTQLASQGVLEIRPFTDIVSELFVTLYDTSPDTTDFPDVIPSSLVSITTSAPADTEPLTLTETGPSTGTFTGLISITDSTSPTASNSVLETTVGKDVTVTYLDQIPVATVTATSTVTCTSVLTIPATFQAGSNITVRVSDCDLSGANSLSIEVNKDTFPSDVPTLSLTRETGGSASGIQAAWVGNITTSTSEPCTQTVCGVQSGASSGTVVTVTYDDGGSSKNASSTADIAGVLRVTQTFNSVTQTNSVYRIGELVDVTVDDRDADRL
;
A
#
# COMPACT_ATOMS: atom_id res chain seq x y z
N GLY A 1 62.05 41.32 -59.55
CA GLY A 1 61.58 42.07 -58.37
C GLY A 1 60.80 41.12 -57.48
N ILE A 2 60.98 41.23 -56.17
CA ILE A 2 60.12 40.53 -55.19
C ILE A 2 58.89 41.41 -54.97
N ILE A 3 57.70 40.83 -55.05
CA ILE A 3 56.43 41.52 -54.80
C ILE A 3 56.00 41.18 -53.37
N HIS A 4 55.85 42.20 -52.52
CA HIS A 4 55.18 42.06 -51.23
C HIS A 4 53.70 42.40 -51.39
N LEU A 5 52.81 41.50 -50.96
CA LEU A 5 51.38 41.73 -50.89
C LEU A 5 50.99 41.97 -49.43
N GLN A 6 50.34 43.09 -49.15
CA GLN A 6 49.63 43.34 -47.89
C GLN A 6 48.13 43.43 -48.17
N SER A 7 47.31 42.78 -47.34
CA SER A 7 45.86 42.86 -47.41
C SER A 7 45.39 44.26 -47.00
N GLY A 8 44.78 45.00 -47.92
CA GLY A 8 44.08 46.25 -47.60
C GLY A 8 42.66 45.98 -47.11
N THR A 9 42.25 46.64 -46.03
CA THR A 9 40.84 46.72 -45.61
C THR A 9 40.09 47.69 -46.53
N CYS A 10 38.93 47.29 -47.05
CA CYS A 10 38.08 48.12 -47.91
C CYS A 10 37.73 49.46 -47.25
N ASP A 11 37.87 50.56 -48.00
CA ASP A 11 37.38 51.88 -47.60
C ASP A 11 35.86 51.95 -47.78
N ASN A 12 35.15 52.35 -46.71
CA ASN A 12 33.69 52.41 -46.63
C ASN A 12 33.09 53.70 -47.25
N SER A 13 33.79 54.35 -48.18
CA SER A 13 33.37 55.65 -48.74
C SER A 13 32.53 55.56 -50.03
N CYS A 14 32.18 54.37 -50.53
CA CYS A 14 31.28 54.20 -51.68
C CYS A 14 29.79 54.20 -51.28
N SER A 15 29.13 55.37 -51.31
CA SER A 15 27.72 55.56 -50.93
C SER A 15 26.68 55.10 -51.96
N ASN A 16 27.06 54.49 -53.10
CA ASN A 16 26.13 54.11 -54.17
C ASN A 16 26.16 52.62 -54.59
N CYS A 17 26.61 51.70 -53.72
CA CYS A 17 26.47 50.26 -53.99
C CYS A 17 25.20 49.72 -53.32
N ALA A 18 24.14 49.50 -54.11
CA ALA A 18 23.02 48.65 -53.69
C ALA A 18 23.53 47.22 -53.46
N SER A 19 22.99 46.55 -52.45
CA SER A 19 23.32 45.20 -51.98
C SER A 19 23.58 44.20 -53.12
N GLY A 20 24.85 43.90 -53.39
CA GLY A 20 25.28 42.89 -54.35
C GLY A 20 26.65 43.17 -54.96
N GLY A 21 27.69 42.54 -54.42
CA GLY A 21 28.94 42.28 -55.14
C GLY A 21 29.97 43.42 -55.21
N CYS A 22 30.77 43.61 -54.15
CA CYS A 22 32.09 44.22 -54.33
C CYS A 22 33.04 43.18 -54.94
N VAL A 23 33.16 43.15 -56.27
CA VAL A 23 34.23 42.40 -56.94
C VAL A 23 35.48 43.27 -56.90
N GLY A 24 36.37 43.02 -55.94
CA GLY A 24 37.69 43.64 -55.92
C GLY A 24 38.55 43.07 -57.06
N TYR A 25 39.04 43.94 -57.96
CA TYR A 25 40.00 43.52 -58.98
C TYR A 25 41.42 43.79 -58.48
N LEU A 26 42.29 42.78 -58.57
CA LEU A 26 43.73 42.96 -58.40
C LEU A 26 44.34 43.36 -59.74
N SER A 27 44.78 44.61 -59.89
CA SER A 27 45.50 45.09 -61.06
C SER A 27 47.00 45.09 -60.79
N VAL A 28 47.77 44.25 -61.49
CA VAL A 28 49.24 44.31 -61.48
C VAL A 28 49.72 44.91 -62.79
N THR A 29 50.27 46.12 -62.73
CA THR A 29 50.87 46.79 -63.87
C THR A 29 52.39 46.59 -63.84
N TYR A 30 52.92 45.85 -64.81
CA TYR A 30 54.35 45.78 -65.08
C TYR A 30 54.68 46.69 -66.26
N VAL A 31 55.63 47.60 -66.09
CA VAL A 31 56.11 48.48 -67.15
C VAL A 31 57.42 47.90 -67.68
N ASP A 32 57.36 47.32 -68.88
CA ASP A 32 58.56 47.01 -69.67
C ASP A 32 58.86 48.17 -70.62
N ILE A 33 60.14 48.52 -70.73
CA ILE A 33 60.61 49.65 -71.52
C ILE A 33 60.86 49.19 -72.98
N SER A 34 59.81 49.32 -73.82
CA SER A 34 59.78 49.46 -75.30
C SER A 34 59.07 48.34 -76.10
N PRO A 35 58.29 48.64 -77.18
CA PRO A 35 57.05 49.41 -77.19
C PRO A 35 55.81 48.54 -77.49
N SER A 36 54.69 48.97 -76.88
CA SER A 36 53.29 48.59 -77.09
C SER A 36 52.92 47.10 -76.97
N GLN A 37 52.61 46.66 -75.74
CA GLN A 37 51.29 46.12 -75.39
C GLN A 37 51.12 46.18 -73.86
N THR A 38 50.10 46.89 -73.39
CA THR A 38 49.67 46.80 -71.99
C THR A 38 48.92 45.48 -71.83
N LEU A 39 49.54 44.48 -71.23
CA LEU A 39 48.87 43.21 -70.94
C LEU A 39 48.15 43.33 -69.58
N VAL A 40 46.87 43.68 -69.60
CA VAL A 40 46.01 43.60 -68.42
C VAL A 40 45.44 42.19 -68.36
N LYS A 41 45.92 41.36 -67.42
CA LYS A 41 45.29 40.07 -67.12
C LYS A 41 44.38 40.24 -65.90
N TYR A 42 43.08 40.09 -66.12
CA TYR A 42 42.10 39.95 -65.06
C TYR A 42 42.13 38.51 -64.56
N ALA A 43 42.48 38.29 -63.30
CA ALA A 43 42.17 37.05 -62.62
C ALA A 43 40.84 37.27 -61.88
N ALA A 44 39.77 36.63 -62.33
CA ALA A 44 38.53 36.58 -61.57
C ALA A 44 38.82 35.83 -60.25
N ILE A 45 38.53 36.46 -59.11
CA ILE A 45 38.48 35.75 -57.84
C ILE A 45 37.34 34.76 -57.97
N GLY A 46 37.63 33.45 -57.93
CA GLY A 46 36.64 32.40 -58.13
C GLY A 46 35.44 32.59 -57.21
N THR A 47 34.32 33.02 -57.78
CA THR A 47 33.03 33.04 -57.10
C THR A 47 32.53 31.60 -57.03
N ILE A 48 32.33 31.11 -55.81
CA ILE A 48 31.70 29.81 -55.57
C ILE A 48 30.26 29.93 -56.09
N GLY A 49 29.88 29.10 -57.06
CA GLY A 49 28.48 29.07 -57.52
C GLY A 49 27.54 28.56 -56.42
N THR A 50 26.27 28.94 -56.52
CA THR A 50 25.22 28.40 -55.64
C THR A 50 24.34 27.43 -56.41
N ILE A 51 23.90 26.37 -55.75
CA ILE A 51 22.89 25.43 -56.26
C ILE A 51 21.68 25.47 -55.32
N THR A 52 20.47 25.51 -55.88
CA THR A 52 19.22 25.56 -55.12
C THR A 52 18.20 24.63 -55.74
N GLY A 53 17.63 23.74 -54.93
CA GLY A 53 16.71 22.69 -55.38
C GLY A 53 15.21 22.99 -55.39
N CYS A 54 14.75 24.19 -54.97
CA CYS A 54 13.32 24.48 -54.79
C CYS A 54 12.84 25.73 -55.56
N THR A 55 11.63 25.69 -56.10
CA THR A 55 10.90 26.86 -56.60
C THR A 55 10.11 27.54 -55.48
N GLY A 56 10.46 28.78 -55.11
CA GLY A 56 9.49 29.73 -54.54
C GLY A 56 9.43 29.93 -53.02
N GLY A 57 10.51 29.72 -52.26
CA GLY A 57 10.57 30.10 -50.84
C GLY A 57 11.98 30.44 -50.36
N PRO A 58 12.13 31.27 -49.30
CA PRO A 58 13.44 31.62 -48.76
C PRO A 58 14.10 30.41 -48.07
N THR A 59 15.27 29.98 -48.56
CA THR A 59 16.37 29.24 -47.90
C THR A 59 16.05 28.24 -46.76
N THR A 60 14.89 27.58 -46.74
CA THR A 60 14.65 26.44 -45.85
C THR A 60 14.92 25.15 -46.62
N ASP A 61 15.61 24.18 -46.00
CA ASP A 61 16.11 22.90 -46.58
C ASP A 61 15.01 21.92 -47.10
N PHE A 62 13.82 22.42 -47.44
CA PHE A 62 12.62 21.62 -47.70
C PHE A 62 11.97 22.04 -49.02
N CYS A 63 11.93 21.14 -50.00
CA CYS A 63 11.12 21.32 -51.21
C CYS A 63 9.82 20.50 -51.11
N THR A 64 8.70 21.08 -51.54
CA THR A 64 7.43 20.35 -51.74
C THR A 64 7.45 19.61 -53.08
N PHE A 65 7.11 18.30 -53.07
CA PHE A 65 6.99 17.48 -54.28
C PHE A 65 5.52 17.23 -54.63
N ASP A 66 4.81 18.27 -55.05
CA ASP A 66 3.40 18.11 -55.45
C ASP A 66 3.25 17.65 -56.91
N SER A 67 4.31 17.72 -57.73
CA SER A 67 4.25 17.53 -59.20
C SER A 67 5.14 16.43 -59.78
N GLY A 68 5.83 15.63 -58.95
CA GLY A 68 6.71 14.57 -59.43
C GLY A 68 7.97 15.06 -60.16
N GLN A 69 8.38 16.32 -59.94
CA GLN A 69 9.59 16.91 -60.54
C GLN A 69 10.35 17.78 -59.54
N VAL A 70 11.69 17.80 -59.64
CA VAL A 70 12.59 18.70 -58.90
C VAL A 70 13.20 19.69 -59.88
N LEU A 71 13.00 21.00 -59.68
CA LEU A 71 13.69 22.05 -60.44
C LEU A 71 14.99 22.42 -59.71
N VAL A 72 16.12 22.15 -60.34
CA VAL A 72 17.43 22.62 -59.88
C VAL A 72 17.75 23.95 -60.54
N THR A 73 18.13 24.94 -59.75
CA THR A 73 18.69 26.21 -60.23
C THR A 73 20.15 26.31 -59.80
N VAL A 74 21.05 26.56 -60.75
CA VAL A 74 22.48 26.80 -60.51
C VAL A 74 22.77 28.25 -60.87
N VAL A 75 23.45 28.98 -60.01
CA VAL A 75 23.95 30.33 -60.28
C VAL A 75 25.47 30.32 -60.19
N HIS A 76 26.16 30.50 -61.30
CA HIS A 76 27.61 30.36 -61.42
C HIS A 76 28.18 31.15 -62.62
N PRO A 77 28.72 32.36 -62.39
CA PRO A 77 29.05 33.29 -63.49
C PRO A 77 30.11 32.79 -64.48
N ASN A 78 30.89 31.77 -64.14
CA ASN A 78 31.93 31.23 -65.04
C ASN A 78 31.47 30.01 -65.87
N LEU A 79 30.21 29.60 -65.76
CA LEU A 79 29.67 28.51 -66.58
C LEU A 79 29.28 28.96 -68.00
N ASP A 80 29.10 30.26 -68.25
CA ASP A 80 28.88 30.79 -69.61
C ASP A 80 30.22 30.82 -70.36
N THR A 81 30.48 29.81 -71.20
CA THR A 81 31.71 29.75 -72.01
C THR A 81 31.54 30.37 -73.39
N GLN A 82 30.31 30.59 -73.83
CA GLN A 82 29.95 31.13 -75.14
C GLN A 82 28.86 32.21 -75.03
N PRO A 83 29.26 33.46 -74.69
CA PRO A 83 28.32 34.55 -74.57
C PRO A 83 27.50 34.76 -75.86
N GLY A 84 26.17 34.80 -75.73
CA GLY A 84 25.23 34.98 -76.84
C GLY A 84 24.58 33.69 -77.35
N THR A 85 24.94 32.51 -76.84
CA THR A 85 24.27 31.23 -77.12
C THR A 85 23.77 30.60 -75.83
N VAL A 86 22.61 29.94 -75.87
CA VAL A 86 22.10 29.16 -74.72
C VAL A 86 22.89 27.86 -74.60
N GLU A 87 23.63 27.70 -73.51
CA GLU A 87 24.42 26.51 -73.24
C GLU A 87 23.64 25.42 -72.47
N ILE A 88 23.96 24.15 -72.74
CA ILE A 88 23.38 22.98 -72.06
C ILE A 88 24.52 22.11 -71.53
N TYR A 89 24.47 21.81 -70.24
CA TYR A 89 25.43 20.93 -69.58
C TYR A 89 24.74 19.64 -69.14
N PRO A 90 24.98 18.50 -69.82
CA PRO A 90 24.20 17.27 -69.63
C PRO A 90 24.48 16.53 -68.32
N SER A 91 25.58 16.83 -67.63
CA SER A 91 26.02 16.05 -66.47
C SER A 91 26.70 16.83 -65.36
N MET A 92 26.49 18.14 -65.29
CA MET A 92 27.21 19.00 -64.36
C MET A 92 26.59 19.05 -62.97
N VAL A 93 25.29 18.80 -62.87
CA VAL A 93 24.64 18.58 -61.57
C VAL A 93 24.41 17.09 -61.40
N LYS A 94 24.84 16.54 -60.27
CA LYS A 94 24.56 15.18 -59.85
C LYS A 94 23.61 15.20 -58.65
N ALA A 95 22.41 14.65 -58.82
CA ALA A 95 21.52 14.36 -57.71
C ALA A 95 21.80 12.96 -57.18
N THR A 96 22.07 12.84 -55.89
CA THR A 96 22.28 11.57 -55.20
C THR A 96 21.23 11.40 -54.12
N SER A 97 20.29 10.48 -54.33
CA SER A 97 19.35 10.06 -53.29
C SER A 97 19.97 8.93 -52.48
N THR A 98 19.98 9.09 -51.17
CA THR A 98 20.52 8.11 -50.23
C THR A 98 19.39 7.64 -49.33
N PHE A 99 19.17 6.32 -49.26
CA PHE A 99 18.08 5.70 -48.52
C PHE A 99 18.63 4.93 -47.33
N TYR A 100 18.12 5.22 -46.13
CA TYR A 100 18.46 4.49 -44.91
C TYR A 100 17.24 3.73 -44.40
N SER A 101 17.48 2.57 -43.77
CA SER A 101 16.43 1.78 -43.13
C SER A 101 16.13 2.32 -41.74
N HIS A 102 14.88 2.68 -41.43
CA HIS A 102 14.51 3.07 -40.05
C HIS A 102 14.75 1.97 -39.02
N SER A 103 14.60 0.70 -39.42
CA SER A 103 14.75 -0.43 -38.48
C SER A 103 16.20 -0.75 -38.11
N THR A 104 17.17 -0.40 -38.97
CA THR A 104 18.59 -0.81 -38.79
C THR A 104 19.58 0.34 -38.85
N GLY A 105 19.16 1.54 -39.26
CA GLY A 105 20.05 2.67 -39.58
C GLY A 105 20.98 2.40 -40.77
N ALA A 106 20.89 1.24 -41.41
CA ALA A 106 21.79 0.86 -42.49
C ALA A 106 21.40 1.54 -43.81
N LEU A 107 22.41 1.91 -44.59
CA LEU A 107 22.23 2.36 -45.97
C LEU A 107 21.60 1.23 -46.79
N ILE A 108 20.37 1.44 -47.27
CA ILE A 108 19.66 0.49 -48.14
C ILE A 108 20.18 0.63 -49.57
N ASN A 109 20.21 1.87 -50.08
CA ASN A 109 20.57 2.13 -51.47
C ASN A 109 21.07 3.57 -51.65
N THR A 110 21.82 3.79 -52.72
CA THR A 110 22.21 5.12 -53.20
C THR A 110 21.98 5.19 -54.70
N VAL A 111 21.11 6.10 -55.13
CA VAL A 111 20.80 6.31 -56.55
C VAL A 111 21.34 7.67 -56.94
N SER A 112 22.21 7.72 -57.95
CA SER A 112 22.71 8.97 -58.51
C SER A 112 22.26 9.16 -59.95
N ILE A 113 21.74 10.36 -60.25
CA ILE A 113 21.40 10.78 -61.61
C ILE A 113 22.04 12.12 -61.92
N ASN A 114 22.55 12.22 -63.15
CA ASN A 114 23.02 13.46 -63.73
C ASN A 114 21.82 14.27 -64.23
N ILE A 115 21.71 15.51 -63.79
CA ILE A 115 20.66 16.44 -64.18
C ILE A 115 21.22 17.35 -65.28
N PRO A 116 20.66 17.29 -66.50
CA PRO A 116 21.00 18.26 -67.52
C PRO A 116 20.48 19.63 -67.10
N ILE A 117 21.37 20.63 -67.07
CA ILE A 117 21.00 22.03 -66.81
C ILE A 117 21.13 22.85 -68.10
N THR A 118 20.17 23.75 -68.32
CA THR A 118 20.11 24.65 -69.47
C THR A 118 20.13 26.08 -68.96
N GLU A 119 20.93 26.92 -69.59
CA GLU A 119 21.02 28.35 -69.29
C GLU A 119 19.65 29.03 -69.49
N THR A 120 19.24 29.92 -68.56
CA THR A 120 17.89 30.51 -68.60
C THR A 120 17.69 31.55 -69.71
N SER A 121 18.78 32.15 -70.19
CA SER A 121 18.84 33.04 -71.37
C SER A 121 20.28 33.13 -71.85
N ALA A 122 20.51 33.46 -73.12
CA ALA A 122 21.88 33.66 -73.62
C ALA A 122 22.66 34.66 -72.74
N SER A 123 23.83 34.26 -72.24
CA SER A 123 24.66 35.01 -71.29
C SER A 123 24.09 35.21 -69.89
N SER A 124 23.25 34.29 -69.43
CA SER A 124 22.77 34.22 -68.05
C SER A 124 23.82 33.58 -67.15
N SER A 125 23.98 34.12 -65.95
CA SER A 125 24.69 33.45 -64.87
C SER A 125 23.80 32.43 -64.12
N THR A 126 22.65 32.04 -64.68
CA THR A 126 21.67 31.13 -64.09
C THR A 126 21.31 30.00 -65.05
N TRP A 127 21.36 28.76 -64.54
CA TRP A 127 20.99 27.54 -65.26
C TRP A 127 19.88 26.82 -64.51
N THR A 128 18.98 26.17 -65.25
CA THR A 128 17.89 25.38 -64.68
C THR A 128 17.88 23.97 -65.26
N GLY A 129 17.61 22.97 -64.43
CA GLY A 129 17.42 21.59 -64.84
C GLY A 129 16.23 20.99 -64.11
N VAL A 130 15.52 20.06 -64.75
CA VAL A 130 14.40 19.36 -64.12
C VAL A 130 14.71 17.87 -64.09
N ILE A 131 14.51 17.24 -62.94
CA ILE A 131 14.52 15.79 -62.81
C ILE A 131 13.13 15.32 -62.40
N SER A 132 12.60 14.30 -63.07
CA SER A 132 11.36 13.67 -62.64
C SER A 132 11.65 12.74 -61.46
N THR A 133 10.81 12.78 -60.45
CA THR A 133 10.81 11.82 -59.35
C THR A 133 9.77 10.75 -59.65
N GLN A 134 10.15 9.47 -59.56
CA GLN A 134 9.22 8.36 -59.77
C GLN A 134 9.39 7.29 -58.72
N THR A 135 8.29 6.63 -58.38
CA THR A 135 8.25 5.48 -57.45
C THR A 135 8.66 4.14 -58.07
N SER A 136 9.06 4.16 -59.35
CA SER A 136 9.37 2.99 -60.17
C SER A 136 10.76 3.10 -60.79
N GLU A 137 11.39 1.97 -61.10
CA GLU A 137 12.71 1.80 -61.75
C GLU A 137 12.74 2.27 -63.22
N THR A 138 12.23 3.46 -63.51
CA THR A 138 12.29 4.02 -64.87
C THR A 138 13.66 4.70 -65.08
N PRO A 139 14.46 4.28 -66.08
CA PRO A 139 15.73 4.95 -66.38
C PRO A 139 15.53 6.45 -66.65
N GLY A 140 16.33 7.29 -65.98
CA GLY A 140 16.29 8.76 -66.15
C GLY A 140 15.40 9.53 -65.16
N ALA A 141 14.69 8.84 -64.26
CA ALA A 141 13.98 9.48 -63.14
C ALA A 141 14.71 9.19 -61.82
N LEU A 142 14.75 10.18 -60.90
CA LEU A 142 15.21 9.93 -59.53
C LEU A 142 14.23 8.97 -58.89
N GLN A 143 14.69 7.74 -58.68
CA GLN A 143 13.90 6.73 -58.02
C GLN A 143 13.73 7.15 -56.56
N ILE A 144 12.48 7.40 -56.19
CA ILE A 144 12.03 7.64 -54.82
C ILE A 144 11.14 6.45 -54.51
N PHE A 145 11.63 5.42 -53.81
CA PHE A 145 10.98 4.10 -53.70
C PHE A 145 9.46 4.09 -53.41
N ASP A 146 8.82 2.92 -53.65
CA ASP A 146 7.41 2.62 -53.37
C ASP A 146 6.87 3.31 -52.11
N THR A 147 5.65 3.86 -52.21
CA THR A 147 4.83 4.40 -51.12
C THR A 147 4.88 3.60 -49.81
N ALA A 148 5.04 2.27 -49.87
CA ALA A 148 5.17 1.42 -48.68
C ALA A 148 6.51 1.53 -47.94
N LEU A 149 7.59 1.96 -48.62
CA LEU A 149 8.92 2.19 -48.05
C LEU A 149 9.15 3.67 -47.69
N LEU A 150 8.42 4.60 -48.30
CA LEU A 150 8.52 6.04 -47.99
C LEU A 150 8.03 6.40 -46.59
N THR A 151 7.12 5.63 -46.02
CA THR A 151 6.73 5.75 -44.60
C THR A 151 7.81 5.22 -43.66
N ALA A 152 8.83 4.51 -44.19
CA ALA A 152 9.81 3.75 -43.42
C ALA A 152 11.29 4.07 -43.77
N ALA A 153 11.56 5.13 -44.54
CA ALA A 153 12.92 5.58 -44.84
C ALA A 153 13.04 7.10 -44.95
N SER A 154 13.94 7.70 -44.16
CA SER A 154 14.38 9.08 -44.35
C SER A 154 15.19 9.15 -45.64
N SER A 155 14.69 9.95 -46.58
CA SER A 155 15.27 10.07 -47.93
C SER A 155 15.87 11.45 -48.07
N ILE A 156 17.21 11.51 -48.12
CA ILE A 156 17.94 12.76 -48.38
C ILE A 156 18.38 12.73 -49.83
N VAL A 157 17.93 13.73 -50.59
CA VAL A 157 18.44 14.01 -51.93
C VAL A 157 19.54 15.05 -51.79
N THR A 158 20.79 14.65 -52.01
CA THR A 158 21.92 15.57 -52.07
C THR A 158 22.17 15.98 -53.52
N LEU A 159 22.07 17.27 -53.82
CA LEU A 159 22.49 17.84 -55.09
C LEU A 159 23.95 18.25 -55.00
N THR A 160 24.78 17.83 -55.94
CA THR A 160 26.20 18.19 -56.03
C THR A 160 26.49 18.80 -57.39
N LEU A 161 27.03 20.02 -57.42
CA LEU A 161 27.52 20.64 -58.65
C LEU A 161 28.97 20.21 -58.88
N ASP A 162 29.24 19.42 -59.92
CA ASP A 162 30.57 18.94 -60.28
C ASP A 162 31.32 20.01 -61.09
N ASP A 163 31.88 21.00 -60.38
CA ASP A 163 32.79 21.99 -60.95
C ASP A 163 34.23 21.67 -60.51
N ALA A 164 35.10 21.41 -61.48
CA ALA A 164 36.50 21.05 -61.27
C ALA A 164 37.33 22.16 -60.58
N THR A 165 36.78 23.36 -60.39
CA THR A 165 37.54 24.54 -59.95
C THR A 165 37.17 25.09 -58.57
N SER A 166 36.11 24.61 -57.91
CA SER A 166 35.68 25.11 -56.60
C SER A 166 35.15 23.99 -55.70
N GLY A 167 35.30 24.12 -54.38
CA GLY A 167 34.78 23.13 -53.43
C GLY A 167 33.28 22.93 -53.66
N PHE A 168 32.88 21.69 -53.97
CA PHE A 168 31.54 21.32 -54.43
C PHE A 168 30.44 21.93 -53.54
N PRO A 169 29.67 22.93 -53.99
CA PRO A 169 28.50 23.36 -53.26
C PRO A 169 27.50 22.20 -53.30
N THR A 170 27.13 21.71 -52.11
CA THR A 170 26.11 20.68 -51.95
C THR A 170 24.85 21.30 -51.35
N ASP A 171 23.71 21.02 -51.96
CA ASP A 171 22.39 21.33 -51.39
C ASP A 171 21.70 20.02 -50.98
N ARG A 172 20.90 20.03 -49.92
CA ARG A 172 20.21 18.85 -49.39
C ARG A 172 18.72 19.12 -49.34
N ILE A 173 17.96 18.23 -49.97
CA ILE A 173 16.51 18.30 -50.01
C ILE A 173 15.96 17.06 -49.30
N ARG A 174 15.00 17.28 -48.39
CA ARG A 174 14.22 16.19 -47.79
C ARG A 174 12.91 15.97 -48.52
N LEU A 175 12.49 14.71 -48.55
CA LEU A 175 11.17 14.34 -49.00
C LEU A 175 10.17 14.55 -47.87
N LYS A 176 9.04 15.13 -48.25
CA LYS A 176 7.88 15.36 -47.41
C LYS A 176 7.14 14.04 -47.15
N THR A 177 6.95 13.68 -45.88
CA THR A 177 6.22 12.48 -45.49
C THR A 177 5.03 12.87 -44.65
N THR A 178 3.87 12.22 -44.83
CA THR A 178 2.77 12.38 -43.87
C THR A 178 3.07 11.51 -42.67
N GLY A 179 3.31 12.13 -41.52
CA GLY A 179 3.52 11.41 -40.29
C GLY A 179 2.22 10.92 -39.65
N THR A 180 2.38 10.06 -38.65
CA THR A 180 1.28 9.49 -37.86
C THR A 180 1.55 9.70 -36.38
N ILE A 181 0.50 9.95 -35.59
CA ILE A 181 0.59 10.07 -34.14
C ILE A 181 -0.36 9.09 -33.47
N VAL A 182 0.14 8.41 -32.45
CA VAL A 182 -0.60 7.45 -31.65
C VAL A 182 -0.38 7.78 -30.17
N ILE A 183 -1.45 7.81 -29.39
CA ILE A 183 -1.41 7.87 -27.93
C ILE A 183 -1.97 6.55 -27.39
N THR A 184 -1.24 5.93 -26.46
CA THR A 184 -1.54 4.59 -25.93
C THR A 184 -1.43 4.56 -24.41
N ASN A 185 -2.25 3.74 -23.78
CA ASN A 185 -1.98 3.26 -22.44
C ASN A 185 -0.79 2.27 -22.54
N PRO A 186 0.28 2.41 -21.74
CA PRO A 186 1.40 1.45 -21.72
C PRO A 186 0.98 -0.01 -21.50
N SER A 187 -0.17 -0.27 -20.87
CA SER A 187 -0.74 -1.62 -20.71
C SER A 187 -1.49 -2.15 -21.94
N GLY A 188 -1.63 -1.35 -23.00
CA GLY A 188 -2.25 -1.74 -24.28
C GLY A 188 -3.77 -1.53 -24.37
N GLY A 189 -4.43 -1.05 -23.31
CA GLY A 189 -5.86 -0.74 -23.31
C GLY A 189 -6.22 0.57 -24.01
N SER A 190 -7.51 0.72 -24.38
CA SER A 190 -8.08 1.99 -24.89
C SER A 190 -8.47 2.96 -23.78
N THR A 191 -8.49 2.48 -22.53
CA THR A 191 -8.69 3.30 -21.33
C THR A 191 -7.37 3.66 -20.68
N LEU A 192 -7.27 4.80 -20.01
CA LEU A 192 -6.08 5.22 -19.26
C LEU A 192 -6.42 5.50 -17.79
N PRO A 193 -5.94 4.67 -16.84
CA PRO A 193 -6.03 4.96 -15.42
C PRO A 193 -5.46 6.32 -15.06
N ILE A 194 -6.28 7.22 -14.53
CA ILE A 194 -5.80 8.52 -14.06
C ILE A 194 -4.78 8.32 -12.94
N GLY A 195 -3.64 9.00 -13.06
CA GLY A 195 -2.46 8.79 -12.23
C GLY A 195 -1.33 8.05 -12.94
N GLN A 196 -1.62 7.39 -14.07
CA GLN A 196 -0.61 6.78 -14.94
C GLN A 196 -0.19 7.72 -16.08
N SER A 197 0.92 7.40 -16.73
CA SER A 197 1.41 8.10 -17.91
C SER A 197 0.82 7.54 -19.19
N ALA A 198 0.38 8.42 -20.10
CA ALA A 198 0.10 8.04 -21.48
C ALA A 198 1.41 8.03 -22.27
N ARG A 199 1.59 7.03 -23.15
CA ARG A 199 2.72 6.99 -24.10
C ARG A 199 2.28 7.57 -25.44
N ILE A 200 3.04 8.54 -25.93
CA ILE A 200 2.85 9.15 -27.25
C ILE A 200 3.93 8.61 -28.17
N THR A 201 3.56 8.25 -29.40
CA THR A 201 4.47 7.87 -30.46
C THR A 201 4.10 8.63 -31.73
N VAL A 202 5.06 9.34 -32.31
CA VAL A 202 4.95 9.95 -33.63
C VAL A 202 5.90 9.21 -34.57
N THR A 203 5.42 8.82 -35.75
CA THR A 203 6.28 8.29 -36.83
C THR A 203 6.20 9.27 -37.98
N ASP A 204 7.28 10.01 -38.21
CA ASP A 204 7.36 11.06 -39.21
C ASP A 204 8.80 11.24 -39.73
N GLY A 205 8.99 11.05 -41.03
CA GLY A 205 10.30 10.99 -41.69
C GLY A 205 10.92 12.35 -42.00
N ASP A 206 10.13 13.41 -42.10
CA ASP A 206 10.64 14.74 -42.40
C ASP A 206 10.91 15.61 -41.15
N MET A 207 10.51 15.10 -39.97
CA MET A 207 10.88 15.62 -38.65
C MET A 207 12.23 15.10 -38.13
N ASP A 208 12.92 14.21 -38.86
CA ASP A 208 14.28 13.73 -38.61
C ASP A 208 15.30 14.70 -39.23
N TYR A 209 15.84 15.60 -38.40
CA TYR A 209 16.75 16.67 -38.79
C TYR A 209 18.21 16.30 -38.78
N THR A 210 18.64 15.32 -37.97
CA THR A 210 20.04 15.04 -37.75
C THR A 210 20.32 13.55 -37.76
N ARG A 211 21.32 13.14 -38.56
CA ARG A 211 21.60 11.72 -38.77
C ARG A 211 22.17 11.02 -37.55
N ASP A 212 23.04 11.73 -36.83
CA ASP A 212 23.92 11.12 -35.84
C ASP A 212 23.45 11.43 -34.40
N THR A 213 22.37 12.19 -34.25
CA THR A 213 21.81 12.60 -32.96
C THR A 213 20.29 12.45 -32.98
N PRO A 214 19.66 11.90 -31.93
CA PRO A 214 18.21 11.89 -31.83
C PRO A 214 17.63 13.31 -31.88
N ASP A 215 16.64 13.53 -32.74
CA ASP A 215 15.92 14.79 -32.80
C ASP A 215 14.80 14.88 -31.76
N THR A 216 14.23 16.08 -31.65
CA THR A 216 13.10 16.34 -30.75
C THR A 216 11.92 16.94 -31.50
N LEU A 217 10.71 16.60 -31.05
CA LEU A 217 9.45 16.99 -31.64
C LEU A 217 8.51 17.54 -30.56
N LEU A 218 7.88 18.69 -30.79
CA LEU A 218 6.85 19.21 -29.88
C LEU A 218 5.48 18.65 -30.24
N VAL A 219 4.78 18.11 -29.25
CA VAL A 219 3.43 17.54 -29.38
C VAL A 219 2.50 18.20 -28.38
N THR A 220 1.32 18.60 -28.86
CA THR A 220 0.24 19.13 -28.03
C THR A 220 -0.70 18.00 -27.61
N VAL A 221 -0.79 17.74 -26.31
CA VAL A 221 -1.72 16.78 -25.71
C VAL A 221 -2.86 17.54 -25.02
N THR A 222 -4.10 17.16 -25.30
CA THR A 222 -5.31 17.82 -24.83
C THR A 222 -6.21 16.83 -24.12
N ALA A 223 -6.62 17.16 -22.89
CA ALA A 223 -7.72 16.51 -22.19
C ALA A 223 -8.96 17.39 -22.29
N LYS A 224 -10.01 16.89 -22.95
CA LYS A 224 -11.25 17.63 -23.18
C LYS A 224 -12.45 16.68 -23.22
N SER A 225 -13.58 17.13 -22.70
CA SER A 225 -14.86 16.43 -22.89
C SER A 225 -15.47 16.82 -24.24
N ASP A 226 -15.84 15.80 -25.01
CA ASP A 226 -16.54 16.00 -26.29
C ASP A 226 -18.06 16.17 -26.09
N THR A 227 -18.60 15.86 -24.90
CA THR A 227 -20.05 15.91 -24.60
C THR A 227 -20.44 16.97 -23.57
N SER A 228 -19.50 17.44 -22.75
CA SER A 228 -19.76 18.41 -21.68
C SER A 228 -19.76 19.85 -22.21
N PRO A 229 -20.75 20.68 -21.84
CA PRO A 229 -20.81 22.09 -22.22
C PRO A 229 -19.89 22.99 -21.38
N SER A 230 -19.21 22.47 -20.34
CA SER A 230 -18.36 23.28 -19.44
C SER A 230 -17.21 23.97 -20.19
N GLY A 231 -16.80 23.39 -21.33
CA GLY A 231 -15.67 23.86 -22.12
C GLY A 231 -14.33 23.73 -21.39
N ILE A 232 -14.27 22.96 -20.29
CA ILE A 232 -13.04 22.75 -19.55
C ILE A 232 -12.09 21.91 -20.41
N VAL A 233 -10.89 22.45 -20.61
CA VAL A 233 -9.84 21.86 -21.42
C VAL A 233 -8.53 22.04 -20.69
N ASP A 234 -7.76 20.97 -20.54
CA ASP A 234 -6.35 21.07 -20.24
C ASP A 234 -5.52 20.77 -21.48
N THR A 235 -4.47 21.56 -21.71
CA THR A 235 -3.57 21.37 -22.85
C THR A 235 -2.12 21.52 -22.41
N ARG A 236 -1.29 20.56 -22.82
CA ARG A 236 0.14 20.51 -22.53
C ARG A 236 0.92 20.32 -23.80
N VAL A 237 2.08 20.97 -23.89
CA VAL A 237 3.05 20.75 -24.95
C VAL A 237 4.19 19.94 -24.36
N ILE A 238 4.43 18.76 -24.90
CA ILE A 238 5.51 17.87 -24.50
C ILE A 238 6.55 17.77 -25.61
N THR A 239 7.79 17.54 -25.22
CA THR A 239 8.88 17.24 -26.14
C THR A 239 9.04 15.73 -26.25
N LEU A 240 8.80 15.17 -27.42
CA LEU A 240 9.16 13.80 -27.75
C LEU A 240 10.61 13.75 -28.21
N THR A 241 11.28 12.64 -27.94
CA THR A 241 12.64 12.37 -28.41
C THR A 241 12.61 11.18 -29.34
N GLU A 242 13.38 11.27 -30.41
CA GLU A 242 13.57 10.19 -31.34
C GLU A 242 14.14 8.93 -30.65
N THR A 243 13.62 7.75 -30.96
CA THR A 243 13.97 6.49 -30.27
C THR A 243 15.39 6.03 -30.55
N ALA A 244 15.92 6.38 -31.72
CA ALA A 244 17.31 6.27 -32.12
C ALA A 244 17.57 7.33 -33.20
N ALA A 245 18.82 7.73 -33.39
CA ALA A 245 19.19 8.70 -34.43
C ALA A 245 18.70 8.20 -35.81
N SER A 246 17.95 9.05 -36.50
CA SER A 246 17.28 8.74 -37.78
C SER A 246 16.36 7.53 -37.80
N SER A 247 15.70 7.24 -36.68
CA SER A 247 14.60 6.27 -36.64
C SER A 247 13.30 6.83 -37.21
N SER A 248 13.15 8.16 -37.29
CA SER A 248 11.90 8.86 -37.61
C SER A 248 10.74 8.50 -36.68
N VAL A 249 11.03 7.91 -35.53
CA VAL A 249 10.06 7.50 -34.51
C VAL A 249 10.36 8.26 -33.23
N PHE A 250 9.45 9.14 -32.83
CA PHE A 250 9.56 9.97 -31.64
C PHE A 250 8.65 9.43 -30.55
N THR A 251 9.18 9.29 -29.33
CA THR A 251 8.41 8.83 -28.18
C THR A 251 8.56 9.78 -27.00
N GLY A 252 7.55 9.77 -26.15
CA GLY A 252 7.51 10.52 -24.91
C GLY A 252 6.30 10.11 -24.10
N GLU A 253 6.27 10.53 -22.84
CA GLU A 253 5.22 10.18 -21.89
C GLU A 253 4.71 11.44 -21.20
N ILE A 254 3.42 11.43 -20.85
CA ILE A 254 2.80 12.50 -20.06
C ILE A 254 2.01 11.88 -18.91
N GLY A 255 2.32 12.29 -17.68
CA GLY A 255 1.56 11.88 -16.51
C GLY A 255 0.15 12.47 -16.53
N THR A 256 -0.81 11.77 -15.93
CA THR A 256 -2.17 12.29 -15.73
C THR A 256 -2.49 12.44 -14.25
N ALA A 257 -3.33 13.42 -13.89
CA ALA A 257 -3.83 13.58 -12.54
C ALA A 257 -5.28 14.08 -12.53
N VAL A 258 -6.01 13.80 -11.45
CA VAL A 258 -7.36 14.30 -11.24
C VAL A 258 -7.32 15.81 -10.97
N GLY A 259 -8.14 16.56 -11.71
CA GLY A 259 -8.57 17.90 -11.31
C GLY A 259 -7.89 19.07 -12.04
N ASN A 260 -7.98 20.24 -11.38
CA ASN A 260 -7.60 21.53 -11.95
C ASN A 260 -6.12 21.54 -12.38
N PRO A 261 -5.77 22.17 -13.52
CA PRO A 261 -4.43 22.13 -14.05
C PRO A 261 -3.56 22.81 -13.01
N ARG A 262 -2.74 22.02 -12.31
CA ARG A 262 -1.67 22.62 -11.52
C ARG A 262 -0.77 23.34 -12.53
N CYS A 263 -0.24 24.49 -12.16
CA CYS A 263 0.74 25.21 -12.97
C CYS A 263 2.06 24.42 -13.17
N ASP A 264 2.11 23.15 -12.77
CA ASP A 264 3.20 22.23 -13.04
C ASP A 264 3.10 21.75 -14.49
N ALA A 265 4.15 22.03 -15.26
CA ALA A 265 4.17 21.88 -16.71
C ALA A 265 4.10 20.42 -17.22
N ASP A 266 4.27 19.43 -16.33
CA ASP A 266 4.59 18.05 -16.73
C ASP A 266 3.45 17.04 -16.52
N VAL A 267 2.29 17.48 -16.01
CA VAL A 267 1.11 16.61 -15.76
C VAL A 267 -0.13 17.17 -16.45
N LEU A 268 -0.85 16.29 -17.16
CA LEU A 268 -2.13 16.58 -17.78
C LEU A 268 -3.26 16.43 -16.75
N GLY A 269 -3.94 17.52 -16.45
CA GLY A 269 -5.16 17.52 -15.62
C GLY A 269 -6.32 16.91 -16.39
N VAL A 270 -6.88 15.84 -15.86
CA VAL A 270 -8.09 15.22 -16.39
C VAL A 270 -9.24 15.52 -15.44
N TYR A 271 -10.29 16.13 -15.99
CA TYR A 271 -11.44 16.58 -15.22
C TYR A 271 -12.52 15.53 -15.19
N SER A 272 -13.25 15.48 -14.08
CA SER A 272 -14.34 14.56 -13.88
C SER A 272 -15.58 15.05 -14.63
N GLU A 273 -15.56 14.94 -15.97
CA GLU A 273 -16.71 15.17 -16.85
C GLU A 273 -17.02 13.94 -17.73
N ASP A 274 -18.29 13.78 -18.10
CA ASP A 274 -18.72 12.74 -19.03
C ASP A 274 -18.09 12.95 -20.41
N GLY A 275 -17.73 11.86 -21.09
CA GLY A 275 -17.16 11.91 -22.45
C GLY A 275 -15.79 12.57 -22.55
N MET A 276 -15.04 12.61 -21.46
CA MET A 276 -13.64 13.04 -21.47
C MET A 276 -12.78 12.15 -22.36
N LEU A 277 -11.90 12.80 -23.14
CA LEU A 277 -10.98 12.16 -24.05
C LEU A 277 -9.61 12.83 -23.95
N ILE A 278 -8.56 12.02 -24.06
CA ILE A 278 -7.17 12.49 -24.17
C ILE A 278 -6.72 12.30 -25.62
N LYS A 279 -6.38 13.39 -26.29
CA LYS A 279 -5.95 13.42 -27.69
C LYS A 279 -4.56 14.04 -27.78
N ALA A 280 -3.68 13.47 -28.60
CA ALA A 280 -2.41 14.10 -28.96
C ALA A 280 -2.44 14.57 -30.42
N THR A 281 -1.88 15.76 -30.66
CA THR A 281 -1.75 16.40 -31.98
C THR A 281 -0.35 16.98 -32.14
N TYR A 282 0.19 16.97 -33.35
CA TYR A 282 1.43 17.69 -33.67
C TYR A 282 1.26 18.47 -34.98
N ASP A 283 2.10 19.48 -35.17
CA ASP A 283 2.10 20.30 -36.39
C ASP A 283 2.99 19.62 -37.44
N GLU A 284 2.38 19.19 -38.54
CA GLU A 284 3.02 18.48 -39.66
C GLU A 284 3.72 19.48 -40.60
N LEU A 285 4.95 19.15 -41.02
CA LEU A 285 5.69 19.92 -42.04
C LEU A 285 5.17 19.63 -43.45
N ALA A 286 4.53 18.48 -43.64
CA ALA A 286 4.06 18.01 -44.93
C ALA A 286 2.77 17.16 -44.90
N PRO A 287 1.62 17.73 -45.32
CA PRO A 287 1.44 19.07 -45.85
C PRO A 287 1.54 20.14 -44.75
N ILE A 288 2.16 21.28 -45.08
CA ILE A 288 2.36 22.40 -44.14
C ILE A 288 1.02 22.81 -43.53
N GLY A 289 0.93 22.81 -42.20
CA GLY A 289 -0.24 23.28 -41.48
C GLY A 289 -1.34 22.22 -41.31
N LEU A 290 -1.10 20.97 -41.68
CA LEU A 290 -1.95 19.86 -41.25
C LEU A 290 -1.66 19.54 -39.78
N ARG A 291 -2.72 19.28 -39.00
CA ARG A 291 -2.59 18.70 -37.66
C ARG A 291 -3.05 17.27 -37.72
N THR A 292 -2.12 16.35 -37.51
CA THR A 292 -2.45 14.93 -37.37
C THR A 292 -2.91 14.69 -35.93
N SER A 293 -4.02 13.98 -35.75
CA SER A 293 -4.59 13.66 -34.43
C SER A 293 -4.60 12.16 -34.19
N SER A 294 -4.26 11.75 -32.98
CA SER A 294 -4.32 10.34 -32.55
C SER A 294 -5.74 9.89 -32.20
N PRO A 295 -6.02 8.57 -32.21
CA PRO A 295 -7.18 8.02 -31.53
C PRO A 295 -7.20 8.48 -30.07
N ALA A 296 -8.38 8.82 -29.55
CA ALA A 296 -8.49 9.29 -28.19
C ALA A 296 -8.39 8.15 -27.16
N LEU A 297 -7.72 8.40 -26.04
CA LEU A 297 -7.84 7.55 -24.84
C LEU A 297 -9.01 8.02 -23.99
N THR A 298 -9.78 7.08 -23.46
CA THR A 298 -10.82 7.36 -22.46
C THR A 298 -10.19 7.24 -21.07
N PRO A 299 -10.18 8.29 -20.24
CA PRO A 299 -9.66 8.19 -18.89
C PRO A 299 -10.54 7.25 -18.04
N SER A 300 -9.91 6.42 -17.22
CA SER A 300 -10.58 5.56 -16.23
C SER A 300 -10.30 6.08 -14.82
N TRP A 301 -11.35 6.19 -14.01
CA TRP A 301 -11.32 6.89 -12.72
C TRP A 301 -11.04 5.93 -11.58
N PRO A 302 -9.94 6.11 -10.82
CA PRO A 302 -9.71 5.28 -9.65
C PRO A 302 -10.85 5.46 -8.64
N GLY A 303 -11.69 4.43 -8.44
CA GLY A 303 -12.78 4.50 -7.48
C GLY A 303 -12.33 4.90 -6.07
N VAL A 304 -13.07 5.77 -5.39
CA VAL A 304 -12.86 6.09 -3.98
C VAL A 304 -13.68 5.10 -3.16
N PHE A 305 -13.01 4.26 -2.37
CA PHE A 305 -13.64 3.18 -1.60
C PHE A 305 -13.46 3.44 -0.11
N ASP A 306 -14.56 3.43 0.64
CA ASP A 306 -14.57 3.82 2.04
C ASP A 306 -15.57 3.01 2.88
N ILE A 307 -15.28 2.86 4.17
CA ILE A 307 -16.20 2.32 5.19
C ILE A 307 -16.45 3.44 6.20
N ALA A 308 -17.73 3.75 6.44
CA ALA A 308 -18.13 4.96 7.17
C ALA A 308 -17.57 5.08 8.60
N GLU A 309 -17.24 3.96 9.24
CA GLU A 309 -16.82 3.91 10.64
C GLU A 309 -15.55 3.08 10.81
N ASN A 310 -14.55 3.64 11.50
CA ASN A 310 -13.30 2.94 11.83
C ASN A 310 -13.51 1.88 12.93
N VAL A 311 -14.57 2.02 13.72
CA VAL A 311 -14.98 1.07 14.77
C VAL A 311 -16.48 0.89 14.69
N THR A 312 -16.95 -0.34 14.56
CA THR A 312 -18.38 -0.67 14.45
C THR A 312 -18.73 -1.72 15.51
N PHE A 313 -19.91 -1.62 16.13
CA PHE A 313 -20.33 -2.62 17.12
C PHE A 313 -20.80 -3.91 16.44
N VAL A 314 -20.69 -5.04 17.15
CA VAL A 314 -21.15 -6.35 16.64
C VAL A 314 -22.65 -6.35 16.30
N THR A 315 -23.43 -5.41 16.84
CA THR A 315 -24.86 -5.24 16.57
C THR A 315 -25.18 -4.24 15.46
N ASP A 316 -24.18 -3.52 14.97
CA ASP A 316 -24.36 -2.42 14.03
C ASP A 316 -24.28 -2.87 12.58
N THR A 317 -24.71 -1.99 11.68
CA THR A 317 -24.59 -2.17 10.24
C THR A 317 -23.35 -1.44 9.73
N ILE A 318 -22.43 -2.16 9.09
CA ILE A 318 -21.29 -1.53 8.41
C ILE A 318 -21.80 -0.92 7.10
N THR A 319 -21.69 0.40 6.96
CA THR A 319 -21.99 1.09 5.70
C THR A 319 -20.73 1.21 4.86
N VAL A 320 -20.77 0.61 3.67
CA VAL A 320 -19.73 0.71 2.66
C VAL A 320 -20.16 1.73 1.61
N THR A 321 -19.25 2.61 1.21
CA THR A 321 -19.45 3.55 0.11
C THR A 321 -18.35 3.41 -0.93
N LEU A 322 -18.74 3.47 -2.20
CA LEU A 322 -17.82 3.46 -3.34
C LEU A 322 -18.24 4.59 -4.27
N THR A 323 -17.33 5.51 -4.57
CA THR A 323 -17.52 6.50 -5.64
C THR A 323 -16.64 6.11 -6.80
N ASP A 324 -17.24 5.51 -7.83
CA ASP A 324 -16.55 5.04 -9.01
C ASP A 324 -17.39 5.35 -10.26
N ARG A 325 -16.82 6.18 -11.11
CA ARG A 325 -17.49 6.66 -12.32
C ARG A 325 -17.48 5.62 -13.43
N ASP A 326 -16.49 4.74 -13.47
CA ASP A 326 -16.38 3.76 -14.54
C ASP A 326 -17.53 2.73 -14.47
N LEU A 327 -18.23 2.68 -13.33
CA LEU A 327 -19.38 1.83 -13.09
C LEU A 327 -20.72 2.43 -13.55
N VAL A 328 -20.79 3.71 -13.93
CA VAL A 328 -22.07 4.36 -14.27
C VAL A 328 -22.76 3.62 -15.45
N GLY A 329 -23.93 3.03 -15.18
CA GLY A 329 -24.69 2.24 -16.15
C GLY A 329 -24.22 0.77 -16.31
N GLY A 330 -23.20 0.36 -15.55
CA GLY A 330 -22.72 -1.01 -15.48
C GLY A 330 -23.48 -1.88 -14.46
N ALA A 331 -22.93 -3.06 -14.18
CA ALA A 331 -23.40 -3.90 -13.10
C ALA A 331 -23.02 -3.29 -11.74
N ASN A 332 -23.88 -3.48 -10.75
CA ASN A 332 -23.58 -3.07 -9.38
C ASN A 332 -22.29 -3.75 -8.89
N PRO A 333 -21.40 -3.02 -8.21
CA PRO A 333 -20.13 -3.57 -7.74
C PRO A 333 -20.36 -4.53 -6.58
N GLN A 334 -19.69 -5.68 -6.62
CA GLN A 334 -19.65 -6.66 -5.54
C GLN A 334 -18.45 -6.37 -4.64
N ILE A 335 -18.71 -6.30 -3.33
CA ILE A 335 -17.69 -6.12 -2.30
C ILE A 335 -17.54 -7.44 -1.56
N SER A 336 -16.31 -7.94 -1.52
CA SER A 336 -15.98 -9.11 -0.72
C SER A 336 -15.37 -8.72 0.61
N PHE A 337 -15.54 -9.53 1.63
CA PHE A 337 -15.04 -9.24 2.98
C PHE A 337 -14.13 -10.36 3.47
N THR A 338 -13.13 -9.98 4.24
CA THR A 338 -12.31 -10.89 5.03
C THR A 338 -12.26 -10.44 6.48
N SER A 339 -12.17 -11.38 7.41
CA SER A 339 -12.02 -11.11 8.84
C SER A 339 -10.69 -11.64 9.35
N THR A 340 -10.09 -11.00 10.34
CA THR A 340 -8.98 -11.58 11.11
C THR A 340 -9.43 -12.74 12.00
N ASP A 341 -10.71 -12.79 12.36
CA ASP A 341 -11.33 -13.96 12.98
C ASP A 341 -11.78 -14.95 11.89
N PRO A 342 -11.13 -16.12 11.76
CA PRO A 342 -11.47 -17.12 10.73
C PRO A 342 -12.84 -17.76 10.95
N THR A 343 -13.47 -17.57 12.12
CA THR A 343 -14.81 -18.09 12.40
C THR A 343 -15.92 -17.16 11.91
N ALA A 344 -15.61 -15.89 11.61
CA ALA A 344 -16.56 -14.94 11.08
C ALA A 344 -16.88 -15.22 9.60
N SER A 345 -18.10 -15.70 9.33
CA SER A 345 -18.58 -15.99 7.98
C SER A 345 -19.22 -14.77 7.31
N ILE A 346 -18.44 -13.82 6.83
CA ILE A 346 -18.99 -12.60 6.22
C ILE A 346 -19.42 -12.86 4.77
N THR A 347 -20.67 -12.53 4.42
CA THR A 347 -21.16 -12.62 3.04
C THR A 347 -20.83 -11.35 2.27
N ASP A 348 -20.40 -11.52 1.02
CA ASP A 348 -20.25 -10.41 0.07
C ASP A 348 -21.54 -9.60 -0.05
N ILE A 349 -21.41 -8.29 -0.26
CA ILE A 349 -22.55 -7.40 -0.53
C ILE A 349 -22.47 -6.84 -1.94
N LEU A 350 -23.64 -6.55 -2.50
CA LEU A 350 -23.76 -5.83 -3.77
C LEU A 350 -24.15 -4.39 -3.45
N LEU A 351 -23.33 -3.41 -3.85
CA LEU A 351 -23.66 -2.01 -3.59
C LEU A 351 -24.74 -1.52 -4.56
N ALA A 352 -25.70 -0.74 -4.07
CA ALA A 352 -26.70 -0.09 -4.91
C ALA A 352 -26.28 1.35 -5.24
N PRO A 353 -26.56 1.85 -6.46
CA PRO A 353 -26.33 3.25 -6.78
C PRO A 353 -27.20 4.13 -5.87
N THR A 354 -26.62 5.21 -5.33
CA THR A 354 -27.32 6.13 -4.41
C THR A 354 -28.45 6.91 -5.08
N SER A 355 -28.40 7.05 -6.41
CA SER A 355 -29.47 7.56 -7.27
C SER A 355 -29.29 7.06 -8.72
N ALA A 356 -30.29 7.24 -9.58
CA ALA A 356 -30.17 6.85 -10.99
C ALA A 356 -29.06 7.65 -11.70
N GLY A 357 -28.07 6.95 -12.25
CA GLY A 357 -26.88 7.58 -12.85
C GLY A 357 -25.85 8.08 -11.83
N ALA A 358 -25.94 7.67 -10.56
CA ALA A 358 -24.96 8.05 -9.55
C ALA A 358 -23.59 7.41 -9.82
N GLU A 359 -22.54 8.19 -9.58
CA GLU A 359 -21.16 7.69 -9.45
C GLU A 359 -20.90 7.07 -8.08
N THR A 360 -21.76 7.36 -7.09
CA THR A 360 -21.67 6.83 -5.73
C THR A 360 -22.63 5.68 -5.52
N TYR A 361 -22.09 4.57 -5.03
CA TYR A 361 -22.75 3.35 -4.63
C TYR A 361 -22.63 3.17 -3.13
N SER A 362 -23.67 2.62 -2.50
CA SER A 362 -23.67 2.30 -1.08
C SER A 362 -24.37 0.98 -0.81
N GLY A 363 -23.94 0.30 0.23
CA GLY A 363 -24.53 -0.93 0.73
C GLY A 363 -24.23 -1.08 2.21
N THR A 364 -25.09 -1.83 2.89
CA THR A 364 -24.97 -2.12 4.31
C THR A 364 -24.73 -3.60 4.52
N LEU A 365 -23.74 -3.93 5.34
CA LEU A 365 -23.51 -5.27 5.85
C LEU A 365 -24.08 -5.34 7.27
N GLU A 366 -25.12 -6.14 7.47
CA GLU A 366 -25.65 -6.41 8.82
C GLU A 366 -24.78 -7.47 9.51
N LEU A 367 -24.19 -7.10 10.65
CA LEU A 367 -23.49 -8.04 11.50
C LEU A 367 -24.52 -8.76 12.38
N THR A 368 -24.97 -9.94 11.97
CA THR A 368 -25.85 -10.73 12.84
C THR A 368 -25.04 -11.43 13.93
N ALA A 369 -25.51 -11.41 15.19
CA ALA A 369 -24.90 -12.13 16.30
C ALA A 369 -24.72 -13.65 16.04
N ALA A 370 -25.50 -14.21 15.10
CA ALA A 370 -25.37 -15.59 14.63
C ALA A 370 -24.06 -15.88 13.86
N LEU A 371 -23.32 -14.84 13.44
CA LEU A 371 -22.02 -14.94 12.78
C LEU A 371 -20.87 -15.21 13.76
N ILE A 372 -21.10 -15.10 15.07
CA ILE A 372 -20.15 -15.48 16.12
C ILE A 372 -20.87 -16.37 17.15
N PRO A 373 -21.40 -17.54 16.75
CA PRO A 373 -22.19 -18.36 17.64
C PRO A 373 -21.24 -19.13 18.58
N ASN A 374 -21.30 -18.81 19.87
CA ASN A 374 -20.66 -19.53 21.00
C ASN A 374 -19.19 -19.21 21.31
N VAL A 375 -18.67 -18.03 20.97
CA VAL A 375 -17.36 -17.62 21.52
C VAL A 375 -17.60 -16.92 22.86
N PRO A 376 -17.12 -17.46 24.00
CA PRO A 376 -17.03 -16.70 25.23
C PRO A 376 -16.26 -15.42 24.91
N LEU A 377 -16.82 -14.27 25.27
CA LEU A 377 -16.37 -12.90 24.95
C LEU A 377 -14.87 -12.69 25.22
N GLY A 378 -14.04 -13.13 24.27
CA GLY A 378 -12.59 -13.05 24.26
C GLY A 378 -12.16 -12.99 22.80
N LEU A 379 -12.78 -12.07 22.06
CA LEU A 379 -12.44 -11.83 20.67
C LEU A 379 -10.96 -11.42 20.67
N ASN A 380 -10.14 -12.05 19.83
CA ASN A 380 -8.94 -11.37 19.38
C ASN A 380 -9.40 -10.18 18.53
N ARG A 381 -8.64 -9.09 18.56
CA ARG A 381 -8.87 -7.86 17.78
C ARG A 381 -9.40 -8.17 16.36
N THR A 382 -10.72 -8.08 16.17
CA THR A 382 -11.38 -8.52 14.93
C THR A 382 -11.47 -7.35 13.96
N ILE A 383 -10.76 -7.47 12.84
CA ILE A 383 -10.71 -6.47 11.78
C ILE A 383 -11.46 -7.04 10.58
N ILE A 384 -12.50 -6.34 10.15
CA ILE A 384 -13.19 -6.60 8.90
C ILE A 384 -12.52 -5.77 7.82
N THR A 385 -12.03 -6.43 6.78
CA THR A 385 -11.49 -5.79 5.58
C THR A 385 -12.45 -6.01 4.43
N ALA A 386 -12.98 -4.93 3.87
CA ALA A 386 -13.73 -4.95 2.63
C ALA A 386 -12.77 -4.80 1.45
N HIS A 387 -13.04 -5.54 0.37
CA HIS A 387 -12.25 -5.59 -0.85
C HIS A 387 -13.12 -5.21 -2.04
N TYR A 388 -12.73 -4.15 -2.73
CA TYR A 388 -13.30 -3.76 -4.02
C TYR A 388 -12.26 -3.97 -5.11
N THR A 389 -12.53 -4.81 -6.10
CA THR A 389 -11.65 -4.95 -7.27
C THR A 389 -12.23 -4.19 -8.45
N ASP A 390 -11.53 -3.13 -8.81
CA ASP A 390 -11.88 -2.30 -9.94
C ASP A 390 -11.40 -2.99 -11.23
N SER A 391 -12.36 -3.44 -12.05
CA SER A 391 -12.06 -4.14 -13.29
C SER A 391 -11.43 -3.26 -14.37
N SER A 392 -11.67 -1.93 -14.35
CA SER A 392 -11.06 -1.03 -15.35
C SER A 392 -9.61 -0.69 -15.01
N HIS A 393 -9.20 -0.82 -13.74
CA HIS A 393 -7.82 -0.54 -13.30
C HIS A 393 -7.02 -1.78 -12.93
N SER A 394 -7.66 -2.95 -12.79
CA SER A 394 -7.04 -4.15 -12.21
C SER A 394 -6.42 -3.89 -10.82
N VAL A 395 -7.02 -2.96 -10.06
CA VAL A 395 -6.56 -2.58 -8.71
C VAL A 395 -7.60 -3.02 -7.70
N THR A 396 -7.16 -3.73 -6.66
CA THR A 396 -7.98 -4.02 -5.48
C THR A 396 -7.78 -2.93 -4.43
N ARG A 397 -8.88 -2.34 -3.97
CA ARG A 397 -8.94 -1.33 -2.91
C ARG A 397 -9.44 -1.97 -1.64
N LEU A 398 -8.86 -1.55 -0.53
CA LEU A 398 -9.15 -2.07 0.80
C LEU A 398 -9.70 -0.95 1.67
N ALA A 399 -10.72 -1.28 2.46
CA ALA A 399 -11.19 -0.45 3.55
C ALA A 399 -11.39 -1.36 4.77
N THR A 400 -11.01 -0.89 5.95
CA THR A 400 -11.00 -1.71 7.17
C THR A 400 -11.79 -1.05 8.28
N THR A 401 -12.53 -1.84 9.05
CA THR A 401 -13.15 -1.42 10.30
C THR A 401 -12.88 -2.43 11.40
N GLN A 402 -12.68 -1.96 12.62
CA GLN A 402 -12.50 -2.80 13.80
C GLN A 402 -13.86 -3.07 14.44
N LEU A 403 -14.13 -4.33 14.79
CA LEU A 403 -15.28 -4.64 15.62
C LEU A 403 -14.96 -4.36 17.09
N ALA A 404 -15.81 -3.56 17.73
CA ALA A 404 -15.79 -3.38 19.17
C ALA A 404 -16.95 -4.17 19.82
N SER A 405 -16.67 -4.78 20.95
CA SER A 405 -17.65 -5.40 21.84
C SER A 405 -17.63 -4.71 23.18
N GLN A 406 -18.78 -4.64 23.86
CA GLN A 406 -18.83 -4.23 25.25
C GLN A 406 -17.96 -5.16 26.11
N GLY A 407 -17.15 -4.58 26.99
CA GLY A 407 -16.33 -5.34 27.94
C GLY A 407 -17.15 -6.25 28.86
N VAL A 408 -16.53 -7.33 29.34
CA VAL A 408 -17.14 -8.30 30.27
C VAL A 408 -16.27 -8.44 31.51
N LEU A 409 -16.86 -8.15 32.67
CA LEU A 409 -16.18 -8.34 33.95
C LEU A 409 -16.52 -9.70 34.57
N GLU A 410 -15.50 -10.34 35.11
CA GLU A 410 -15.59 -11.56 35.91
C GLU A 410 -14.83 -11.37 37.23
N ILE A 411 -15.47 -11.72 38.33
CA ILE A 411 -14.84 -11.81 39.65
C ILE A 411 -14.61 -13.29 39.93
N ARG A 412 -13.36 -13.69 40.17
CA ARG A 412 -13.08 -15.08 40.54
C ARG A 412 -13.78 -15.39 41.87
N PRO A 413 -14.54 -16.50 41.98
CA PRO A 413 -15.17 -16.88 43.24
C PRO A 413 -14.14 -17.02 44.37
N PHE A 414 -14.52 -16.60 45.57
CA PHE A 414 -13.71 -16.75 46.77
C PHE A 414 -13.52 -18.23 47.09
N THR A 415 -12.35 -18.76 46.72
CA THR A 415 -12.04 -20.20 46.80
C THR A 415 -11.09 -20.54 47.93
N ASP A 416 -10.31 -19.59 48.44
CA ASP A 416 -9.32 -19.77 49.51
C ASP A 416 -9.18 -18.49 50.36
N ILE A 417 -8.36 -18.62 51.43
CA ILE A 417 -7.89 -17.60 52.39
C ILE A 417 -7.87 -16.20 51.75
N VAL A 418 -8.95 -15.44 51.97
CA VAL A 418 -9.27 -14.18 51.30
C VAL A 418 -8.36 -13.02 51.72
N SER A 419 -7.11 -13.03 51.25
CA SER A 419 -6.25 -11.85 51.28
C SER A 419 -6.36 -11.01 50.01
N GLU A 420 -6.86 -11.56 48.89
CA GLU A 420 -6.91 -10.86 47.61
C GLU A 420 -8.17 -11.22 46.77
N LEU A 421 -8.72 -10.23 46.05
CA LEU A 421 -9.75 -10.38 45.03
C LEU A 421 -9.11 -10.41 43.65
N PHE A 422 -9.40 -11.42 42.84
CA PHE A 422 -8.95 -11.48 41.45
C PHE A 422 -10.08 -11.07 40.50
N VAL A 423 -9.82 -10.05 39.69
CA VAL A 423 -10.74 -9.51 38.69
C VAL A 423 -10.17 -9.80 37.30
N THR A 424 -11.01 -10.33 36.41
CA THR A 424 -10.71 -10.47 34.98
C THR A 424 -11.67 -9.60 34.20
N LEU A 425 -11.15 -8.84 33.24
CA LEU A 425 -11.92 -8.11 32.26
C LEU A 425 -11.56 -8.66 30.88
N TYR A 426 -12.58 -8.97 30.09
CA TYR A 426 -12.42 -9.26 28.67
C TYR A 426 -12.94 -8.08 27.88
N ASP A 427 -12.04 -7.33 27.23
CA ASP A 427 -12.35 -6.18 26.40
C ASP A 427 -11.24 -5.95 25.37
N THR A 428 -11.60 -5.95 24.08
CA THR A 428 -10.65 -5.73 22.97
C THR A 428 -10.45 -4.26 22.62
N SER A 429 -11.28 -3.37 23.15
CA SER A 429 -11.26 -1.95 22.79
C SER A 429 -10.03 -1.19 23.32
N PRO A 430 -9.51 -1.48 24.54
CA PRO A 430 -8.31 -0.83 25.06
C PRO A 430 -7.00 -1.40 24.50
N ASP A 431 -7.06 -2.57 23.84
CA ASP A 431 -5.94 -3.24 23.17
C ASP A 431 -5.57 -2.48 21.88
N THR A 432 -4.57 -1.60 22.02
CA THR A 432 -4.13 -0.70 20.96
C THR A 432 -2.68 -0.92 20.55
N THR A 433 -1.92 -1.71 21.30
CA THR A 433 -0.48 -1.91 21.07
C THR A 433 -0.08 -3.37 21.06
N ASP A 434 1.08 -3.66 20.45
CA ASP A 434 1.70 -5.01 20.50
C ASP A 434 2.41 -5.28 21.85
N PHE A 435 2.05 -4.58 22.90
CA PHE A 435 2.55 -4.74 24.26
C PHE A 435 1.38 -4.91 25.23
N PRO A 436 1.58 -5.53 26.41
CA PRO A 436 0.52 -5.62 27.40
C PRO A 436 0.05 -4.22 27.82
N ASP A 437 -1.20 -3.90 27.54
CA ASP A 437 -1.80 -2.61 27.87
C ASP A 437 -2.24 -2.56 29.35
N VAL A 438 -2.42 -1.33 29.87
CA VAL A 438 -2.84 -1.09 31.26
C VAL A 438 -4.10 -0.25 31.28
N ILE A 439 -5.15 -0.76 31.91
CA ILE A 439 -6.37 0.00 32.15
C ILE A 439 -6.19 0.78 33.46
N PRO A 440 -6.22 2.12 33.42
CA PRO A 440 -5.95 2.94 34.58
C PRO A 440 -7.06 2.83 35.61
N SER A 441 -6.70 3.06 36.87
CA SER A 441 -7.61 2.93 38.01
C SER A 441 -8.68 4.01 38.09
N SER A 442 -8.66 4.99 37.17
CA SER A 442 -9.76 5.93 36.95
C SER A 442 -10.95 5.32 36.21
N LEU A 443 -10.77 4.15 35.56
CA LEU A 443 -11.81 3.47 34.79
C LEU A 443 -12.37 2.23 35.51
N VAL A 444 -11.69 1.71 36.53
CA VAL A 444 -12.13 0.53 37.28
C VAL A 444 -12.17 0.86 38.76
N SER A 445 -13.33 0.62 39.38
CA SER A 445 -13.53 0.79 40.82
C SER A 445 -14.20 -0.43 41.42
N ILE A 446 -13.88 -0.71 42.68
CA ILE A 446 -14.44 -1.83 43.44
C ILE A 446 -15.13 -1.24 44.65
N THR A 447 -16.36 -1.67 44.92
CA THR A 447 -17.19 -1.15 46.00
C THR A 447 -17.79 -2.27 46.83
N THR A 448 -18.00 -2.05 48.13
CA THR A 448 -18.63 -3.03 49.03
C THR A 448 -19.97 -2.53 49.56
N SER A 449 -20.90 -3.45 49.83
CA SER A 449 -22.28 -3.07 50.22
C SER A 449 -22.42 -2.58 51.67
N ALA A 450 -21.66 -3.11 52.63
CA ALA A 450 -21.59 -2.61 54.02
C ALA A 450 -20.45 -3.30 54.82
N PRO A 451 -19.59 -2.57 55.56
CA PRO A 451 -19.47 -1.12 55.52
C PRO A 451 -19.03 -0.68 54.12
N ALA A 452 -19.46 0.50 53.68
CA ALA A 452 -19.19 0.96 52.32
C ALA A 452 -17.72 1.36 52.20
N ASP A 453 -17.01 0.64 51.34
CA ASP A 453 -15.65 0.94 50.93
C ASP A 453 -15.57 1.11 49.42
N THR A 454 -14.60 1.88 48.93
CA THR A 454 -14.41 2.10 47.50
C THR A 454 -12.94 2.26 47.16
N GLU A 455 -12.46 1.33 46.35
CA GLU A 455 -11.06 1.24 45.96
C GLU A 455 -10.87 1.29 44.44
N PRO A 456 -9.88 2.06 43.95
CA PRO A 456 -9.54 2.08 42.53
C PRO A 456 -8.69 0.84 42.18
N LEU A 457 -8.94 0.21 41.04
CA LEU A 457 -8.20 -0.99 40.60
C LEU A 457 -7.49 -0.74 39.27
N THR A 458 -6.23 -1.10 39.16
CA THR A 458 -5.52 -1.15 37.87
C THR A 458 -5.61 -2.56 37.30
N LEU A 459 -6.01 -2.68 36.03
CA LEU A 459 -5.96 -3.96 35.31
C LEU A 459 -4.80 -3.95 34.32
N THR A 460 -4.09 -5.06 34.23
CA THR A 460 -2.99 -5.26 33.27
C THR A 460 -3.34 -6.38 32.32
N GLU A 461 -3.10 -6.16 31.04
CA GLU A 461 -3.32 -7.18 30.01
C GLU A 461 -2.43 -8.41 30.24
N THR A 462 -2.99 -9.60 30.04
CA THR A 462 -2.31 -10.87 30.30
C THR A 462 -1.22 -11.20 29.27
N GLY A 463 -1.26 -10.54 28.11
CA GLY A 463 -0.23 -10.59 27.08
C GLY A 463 -0.55 -9.59 25.96
N PRO A 464 0.39 -9.35 25.02
CA PRO A 464 0.14 -8.49 23.88
C PRO A 464 -1.10 -8.90 23.09
N SER A 465 -2.01 -7.95 22.90
CA SER A 465 -3.22 -8.10 22.09
C SER A 465 -4.09 -9.32 22.42
N THR A 466 -4.23 -9.60 23.71
CA THR A 466 -5.11 -10.65 24.21
C THR A 466 -6.52 -10.15 24.50
N GLY A 467 -6.70 -8.83 24.67
CA GLY A 467 -7.97 -8.24 25.11
C GLY A 467 -8.43 -8.76 26.49
N THR A 468 -7.54 -9.41 27.25
CA THR A 468 -7.83 -10.00 28.54
C THR A 468 -6.97 -9.32 29.59
N PHE A 469 -7.61 -8.63 30.53
CA PHE A 469 -6.97 -7.84 31.57
C PHE A 469 -7.25 -8.44 32.93
N THR A 470 -6.24 -8.42 33.80
CA THR A 470 -6.36 -8.96 35.16
C THR A 470 -5.89 -7.96 36.19
N GLY A 471 -6.52 -8.00 37.37
CA GLY A 471 -6.16 -7.16 38.50
C GLY A 471 -6.36 -7.87 39.82
N LEU A 472 -5.56 -7.47 40.80
CA LEU A 472 -5.59 -7.97 42.17
C LEU A 472 -5.78 -6.79 43.11
N ILE A 473 -6.66 -6.93 44.09
CA ILE A 473 -6.74 -6.01 45.23
C ILE A 473 -6.70 -6.81 46.54
N SER A 474 -6.00 -6.32 47.55
CA SER A 474 -6.01 -6.96 48.87
C SER A 474 -7.37 -6.77 49.54
N ILE A 475 -7.80 -7.75 50.33
CA ILE A 475 -9.05 -7.68 51.12
C ILE A 475 -8.71 -7.88 52.60
N THR A 476 -9.32 -7.08 53.47
CA THR A 476 -9.17 -7.22 54.93
C THR A 476 -10.51 -7.04 55.67
N ASP A 477 -10.65 -7.72 56.81
CA ASP A 477 -11.82 -7.59 57.67
C ASP A 477 -11.79 -6.26 58.42
N SER A 478 -12.80 -5.42 58.21
CA SER A 478 -12.89 -4.11 58.87
C SER A 478 -14.34 -3.65 58.94
N THR A 479 -14.71 -3.11 60.10
CA THR A 479 -16.00 -2.42 60.31
C THR A 479 -15.90 -0.91 60.10
N SER A 480 -14.72 -0.39 59.78
CA SER A 480 -14.45 1.05 59.63
C SER A 480 -13.49 1.27 58.46
N PRO A 481 -13.98 1.05 57.22
CA PRO A 481 -13.17 1.09 56.01
C PRO A 481 -12.65 2.49 55.71
N THR A 482 -11.50 2.53 55.04
CA THR A 482 -10.80 3.75 54.60
C THR A 482 -10.65 3.73 53.09
N ALA A 483 -11.60 4.35 52.39
CA ALA A 483 -11.59 4.41 50.93
C ALA A 483 -10.29 4.97 50.33
N SER A 484 -9.94 4.45 49.14
CA SER A 484 -8.75 4.78 48.36
C SER A 484 -7.41 4.45 49.04
N ASN A 485 -7.38 3.44 49.92
CA ASN A 485 -6.15 2.96 50.56
C ASN A 485 -5.50 1.74 49.85
N SER A 486 -6.05 1.33 48.70
CA SER A 486 -5.67 0.13 47.91
C SER A 486 -5.92 -1.22 48.60
N VAL A 487 -6.74 -1.24 49.65
CA VAL A 487 -7.15 -2.43 50.40
C VAL A 487 -8.65 -2.41 50.56
N LEU A 488 -9.34 -3.40 49.98
CA LEU A 488 -10.77 -3.51 50.11
C LEU A 488 -11.14 -3.98 51.52
N GLU A 489 -11.69 -3.09 52.30
CA GLU A 489 -12.09 -3.28 53.69
C GLU A 489 -13.57 -3.66 53.78
N THR A 490 -13.87 -4.92 54.10
CA THR A 490 -15.25 -5.42 54.16
C THR A 490 -15.39 -6.62 55.10
N THR A 491 -16.62 -7.07 55.31
CA THR A 491 -16.92 -8.22 56.20
C THR A 491 -17.51 -9.38 55.39
N VAL A 492 -17.48 -10.59 55.93
CA VAL A 492 -18.09 -11.78 55.32
C VAL A 492 -19.60 -11.58 55.13
N GLY A 493 -20.14 -12.12 54.04
CA GLY A 493 -21.55 -12.04 53.67
C GLY A 493 -21.95 -10.72 53.01
N LYS A 494 -20.97 -9.92 52.55
CA LYS A 494 -21.19 -8.63 51.89
C LYS A 494 -20.88 -8.73 50.42
N ASP A 495 -21.57 -7.91 49.63
CA ASP A 495 -21.38 -7.90 48.19
C ASP A 495 -20.23 -6.97 47.84
N VAL A 496 -19.36 -7.45 46.96
CA VAL A 496 -18.32 -6.71 46.28
C VAL A 496 -18.78 -6.49 44.84
N THR A 497 -18.86 -5.24 44.42
CA THR A 497 -19.22 -4.85 43.06
C THR A 497 -18.04 -4.17 42.38
N VAL A 498 -17.55 -4.77 41.30
CA VAL A 498 -16.54 -4.17 40.41
C VAL A 498 -17.28 -3.45 39.30
N THR A 499 -16.90 -2.20 39.07
CA THR A 499 -17.45 -1.33 38.01
C THR A 499 -16.32 -0.93 37.06
N TYR A 500 -16.53 -1.17 35.76
CA TYR A 500 -15.65 -0.74 34.67
C TYR A 500 -16.38 0.25 33.77
N LEU A 501 -15.77 1.40 33.50
CA LEU A 501 -16.21 2.35 32.50
C LEU A 501 -15.52 2.01 31.16
N ASP A 502 -16.21 1.23 30.36
CA ASP A 502 -15.86 0.95 28.97
C ASP A 502 -15.93 2.26 28.17
N GLN A 503 -14.90 2.51 27.36
CA GLN A 503 -14.80 3.72 26.56
C GLN A 503 -15.33 3.49 25.14
N ILE A 504 -15.38 2.25 24.66
CA ILE A 504 -15.77 1.90 23.29
C ILE A 504 -16.42 0.50 23.28
N PRO A 505 -17.76 0.40 23.36
CA PRO A 505 -18.71 1.50 23.49
C PRO A 505 -18.60 2.20 24.85
N VAL A 506 -18.97 3.48 24.90
CA VAL A 506 -19.11 4.17 26.20
C VAL A 506 -20.23 3.50 26.99
N ALA A 507 -19.86 2.65 27.94
CA ALA A 507 -20.77 1.84 28.72
C ALA A 507 -20.22 1.59 30.12
N THR A 508 -21.09 1.29 31.07
CA THR A 508 -20.69 0.85 32.40
C THR A 508 -20.98 -0.64 32.52
N VAL A 509 -19.93 -1.41 32.80
CA VAL A 509 -19.97 -2.85 33.02
C VAL A 509 -19.81 -3.10 34.51
N THR A 510 -20.62 -3.99 35.07
CA THR A 510 -20.54 -4.33 36.50
C THR A 510 -20.52 -5.84 36.69
N ALA A 511 -19.71 -6.31 37.63
CA ALA A 511 -19.78 -7.66 38.16
C ALA A 511 -19.93 -7.61 39.69
N THR A 512 -20.72 -8.51 40.26
CA THR A 512 -20.96 -8.58 41.71
C THR A 512 -20.66 -9.98 42.21
N SER A 513 -19.99 -10.08 43.36
CA SER A 513 -19.73 -11.33 44.06
C SER A 513 -19.87 -11.11 45.56
N THR A 514 -20.43 -12.06 46.29
CA THR A 514 -20.54 -12.00 47.76
C THR A 514 -19.27 -12.55 48.39
N VAL A 515 -18.70 -11.85 49.38
CA VAL A 515 -17.59 -12.36 50.20
C VAL A 515 -18.08 -13.56 50.99
N THR A 516 -17.68 -14.75 50.57
CA THR A 516 -18.02 -15.99 51.26
C THR A 516 -16.92 -16.40 52.22
N CYS A 517 -17.33 -17.17 53.23
CA CYS A 517 -16.44 -17.83 54.14
C CYS A 517 -16.36 -19.30 53.77
N THR A 518 -15.22 -19.72 53.23
CA THR A 518 -14.93 -21.12 52.97
C THR A 518 -14.00 -21.63 54.06
N SER A 519 -14.42 -22.68 54.75
CA SER A 519 -13.59 -23.38 55.72
C SER A 519 -12.65 -24.34 55.01
N VAL A 520 -11.35 -24.22 55.29
CA VAL A 520 -10.30 -25.03 54.66
C VAL A 520 -9.65 -25.91 55.71
N LEU A 521 -9.80 -27.23 55.57
CA LEU A 521 -9.14 -28.24 56.38
C LEU A 521 -7.97 -28.86 55.59
N THR A 522 -6.74 -28.53 55.98
CA THR A 522 -5.51 -29.06 55.37
C THR A 522 -4.89 -30.14 56.25
N ILE A 523 -4.52 -31.26 55.62
CA ILE A 523 -3.76 -32.36 56.21
C ILE A 523 -2.70 -32.79 55.18
N PRO A 524 -1.48 -33.14 55.58
CA PRO A 524 -0.49 -33.73 54.68
C PRO A 524 -1.08 -34.92 53.92
N ALA A 525 -0.98 -34.88 52.58
CA ALA A 525 -1.50 -35.95 51.71
C ALA A 525 -0.88 -37.33 51.99
N THR A 526 0.35 -37.35 52.53
CA THR A 526 1.05 -38.54 53.00
C THR A 526 1.80 -38.26 54.29
N PHE A 527 1.90 -39.24 55.17
CA PHE A 527 2.69 -39.18 56.40
C PHE A 527 3.36 -40.53 56.68
N GLN A 528 4.41 -40.53 57.49
CA GLN A 528 5.05 -41.78 57.91
C GLN A 528 4.38 -42.33 59.16
N ALA A 529 4.26 -43.66 59.25
CA ALA A 529 3.82 -44.29 60.48
C ALA A 529 4.77 -43.92 61.63
N GLY A 530 4.24 -43.43 62.75
CA GLY A 530 5.04 -42.92 63.86
C GLY A 530 5.29 -41.40 63.84
N SER A 531 4.92 -40.69 62.76
CA SER A 531 5.14 -39.25 62.65
C SER A 531 3.99 -38.43 63.25
N ASN A 532 4.26 -37.16 63.50
CA ASN A 532 3.24 -36.16 63.77
C ASN A 532 2.64 -35.67 62.45
N ILE A 533 1.32 -35.68 62.35
CA ILE A 533 0.54 -35.10 61.26
C ILE A 533 0.05 -33.75 61.73
N THR A 534 0.43 -32.68 61.05
CA THR A 534 -0.10 -31.35 61.33
C THR A 534 -1.43 -31.19 60.63
N VAL A 535 -2.50 -30.95 61.39
CA VAL A 535 -3.81 -30.58 60.85
C VAL A 535 -3.97 -29.08 61.00
N ARG A 536 -4.40 -28.42 59.91
CA ARG A 536 -4.68 -27.00 59.88
C ARG A 536 -6.11 -26.76 59.46
N VAL A 537 -6.86 -26.01 60.26
CA VAL A 537 -8.19 -25.49 59.90
C VAL A 537 -8.07 -23.98 59.73
N SER A 538 -8.55 -23.46 58.61
CA SER A 538 -8.68 -22.03 58.36
C SER A 538 -10.14 -21.73 58.16
N ASP A 539 -10.72 -20.90 59.02
CA ASP A 539 -12.14 -20.54 58.97
C ASP A 539 -12.32 -19.11 59.45
N CYS A 540 -13.25 -18.37 58.86
CA CYS A 540 -13.41 -16.95 59.15
C CYS A 540 -14.29 -16.67 60.36
N ASP A 541 -15.26 -17.53 60.64
CA ASP A 541 -16.17 -17.37 61.77
C ASP A 541 -15.56 -17.88 63.09
N LEU A 542 -14.48 -18.64 63.01
CA LEU A 542 -13.72 -19.12 64.17
C LEU A 542 -12.85 -18.07 64.88
N SER A 543 -12.85 -16.82 64.41
CA SER A 543 -12.07 -15.72 65.00
C SER A 543 -12.43 -15.44 66.48
N GLY A 544 -13.66 -15.76 66.89
CA GLY A 544 -14.15 -15.64 68.27
C GLY A 544 -14.05 -16.92 69.12
N ALA A 545 -13.65 -18.06 68.55
CA ALA A 545 -13.59 -19.31 69.28
C ALA A 545 -12.38 -19.34 70.23
N ASN A 546 -12.58 -19.83 71.46
CA ASN A 546 -11.50 -19.99 72.45
C ASN A 546 -10.82 -21.37 72.38
N SER A 547 -11.46 -22.32 71.70
CA SER A 547 -10.97 -23.68 71.49
C SER A 547 -11.68 -24.29 70.31
N LEU A 548 -10.95 -25.00 69.46
CA LEU A 548 -11.49 -25.79 68.36
C LEU A 548 -11.13 -27.26 68.60
N SER A 549 -12.14 -28.13 68.64
CA SER A 549 -11.94 -29.58 68.69
C SER A 549 -12.40 -30.19 67.37
N ILE A 550 -11.53 -30.96 66.73
CA ILE A 550 -11.89 -31.74 65.54
C ILE A 550 -11.94 -33.22 65.88
N GLU A 551 -12.83 -33.94 65.19
CA GLU A 551 -12.99 -35.37 65.34
C GLU A 551 -12.09 -36.09 64.32
N VAL A 552 -11.19 -36.94 64.81
CA VAL A 552 -10.29 -37.74 63.97
C VAL A 552 -10.84 -39.16 63.92
N ASN A 553 -11.46 -39.52 62.80
CA ASN A 553 -12.00 -40.86 62.60
C ASN A 553 -11.00 -41.74 61.83
N LYS A 554 -10.77 -42.94 62.36
CA LYS A 554 -10.00 -44.00 61.71
C LYS A 554 -10.99 -45.04 61.19
N ASP A 555 -10.95 -45.30 59.89
CA ASP A 555 -11.94 -46.13 59.16
C ASP A 555 -12.02 -47.61 59.60
N THR A 556 -11.17 -48.06 60.53
CA THR A 556 -11.01 -49.50 60.84
C THR A 556 -11.33 -49.93 62.27
N PHE A 557 -11.53 -49.02 63.25
CA PHE A 557 -11.91 -49.42 64.62
C PHE A 557 -12.82 -48.36 65.31
N PRO A 558 -14.10 -48.68 65.61
CA PRO A 558 -15.10 -47.70 66.06
C PRO A 558 -15.07 -47.31 67.55
N SER A 559 -14.10 -47.74 68.37
CA SER A 559 -14.21 -47.59 69.83
C SER A 559 -13.35 -46.50 70.49
N ASP A 560 -12.43 -45.85 69.77
CA ASP A 560 -11.62 -44.75 70.30
C ASP A 560 -11.49 -43.64 69.26
N VAL A 561 -12.33 -42.61 69.38
CA VAL A 561 -12.26 -41.41 68.55
C VAL A 561 -11.47 -40.35 69.33
N PRO A 562 -10.18 -40.13 69.04
CA PRO A 562 -9.44 -39.06 69.69
C PRO A 562 -9.98 -37.70 69.20
N THR A 563 -10.45 -36.89 70.13
CA THR A 563 -10.68 -35.46 69.87
C THR A 563 -9.34 -34.75 69.84
N LEU A 564 -8.99 -34.12 68.71
CA LEU A 564 -7.81 -33.28 68.63
C LEU A 564 -8.19 -31.85 69.00
N SER A 565 -7.60 -31.34 70.08
CA SER A 565 -7.66 -29.90 70.38
C SER A 565 -6.68 -29.17 69.48
N LEU A 566 -7.21 -28.28 68.64
CA LEU A 566 -6.40 -27.37 67.84
C LEU A 566 -6.08 -26.13 68.66
N THR A 567 -4.86 -25.63 68.51
CA THR A 567 -4.42 -24.35 69.07
C THR A 567 -4.40 -23.30 67.97
N ARG A 568 -4.89 -22.10 68.28
CA ARG A 568 -4.83 -20.98 67.34
C ARG A 568 -3.37 -20.69 66.98
N GLU A 569 -3.07 -20.55 65.69
CA GLU A 569 -1.73 -20.14 65.23
C GLU A 569 -1.47 -18.70 65.68
N THR A 570 -0.60 -18.50 66.66
CA THR A 570 -0.30 -17.17 67.23
C THR A 570 0.77 -16.38 66.45
N GLY A 571 1.08 -16.78 65.22
CA GLY A 571 2.12 -16.17 64.39
C GLY A 571 1.74 -15.87 62.94
N GLY A 572 0.51 -16.19 62.51
CA GLY A 572 -0.01 -15.75 61.22
C GLY A 572 -0.44 -14.28 61.31
N SER A 573 -0.14 -13.47 60.29
CA SER A 573 -0.55 -12.07 60.23
C SER A 573 -2.04 -11.95 60.56
N ALA A 574 -2.36 -11.27 61.67
CA ALA A 574 -3.72 -11.04 62.17
C ALA A 574 -4.57 -10.12 61.28
N SER A 575 -4.17 -9.93 60.01
CA SER A 575 -4.81 -9.03 59.04
C SER A 575 -5.76 -9.73 58.07
N GLY A 576 -5.83 -11.06 58.10
CA GLY A 576 -6.78 -11.82 57.28
C GLY A 576 -8.11 -12.05 58.00
N ILE A 577 -9.19 -12.18 57.22
CA ILE A 577 -10.55 -12.48 57.69
C ILE A 577 -10.65 -13.85 58.41
N GLN A 578 -9.61 -14.70 58.33
CA GLN A 578 -9.62 -16.06 58.87
C GLN A 578 -8.75 -16.28 60.11
N ALA A 579 -9.28 -17.06 61.05
CA ALA A 579 -8.50 -17.64 62.13
C ALA A 579 -7.94 -19.00 61.70
N ALA A 580 -6.62 -19.15 61.75
CA ALA A 580 -5.96 -20.42 61.54
C ALA A 580 -5.75 -21.16 62.86
N TRP A 581 -6.10 -22.45 62.86
CA TRP A 581 -6.00 -23.36 63.99
C TRP A 581 -5.15 -24.56 63.58
N VAL A 582 -4.14 -24.88 64.39
CA VAL A 582 -3.23 -25.99 64.14
C VAL A 582 -3.13 -26.91 65.35
N GLY A 583 -3.10 -28.21 65.07
CA GLY A 583 -2.80 -29.23 66.05
C GLY A 583 -2.07 -30.38 65.39
N ASN A 584 -1.42 -31.18 66.22
CA ASN A 584 -0.62 -32.30 65.75
C ASN A 584 -1.25 -33.61 66.22
N ILE A 585 -1.48 -34.52 65.28
CA ILE A 585 -1.87 -35.89 65.55
C ILE A 585 -0.59 -36.73 65.50
N THR A 586 -0.17 -37.28 66.64
CA THR A 586 0.88 -38.30 66.61
C THR A 586 0.27 -39.62 66.12
N THR A 587 0.95 -40.31 65.23
CA THR A 587 0.62 -41.70 64.86
C THR A 587 1.54 -42.65 65.61
N SER A 588 1.05 -43.83 66.02
CA SER A 588 1.87 -44.84 66.71
C SER A 588 1.71 -46.21 66.07
N THR A 589 2.82 -46.95 66.01
CA THR A 589 2.89 -48.32 65.50
C THR A 589 2.55 -49.37 66.58
N SER A 590 2.42 -49.01 67.86
CA SER A 590 2.18 -49.93 68.99
C SER A 590 0.86 -49.64 69.72
N GLU A 591 0.09 -50.69 70.05
CA GLU A 591 -1.04 -50.64 71.00
C GLU A 591 -0.59 -51.00 72.45
N PRO A 592 -1.23 -50.47 73.50
CA PRO A 592 -2.31 -49.45 73.52
C PRO A 592 -1.77 -48.02 73.66
N CYS A 593 -2.46 -47.04 73.05
CA CYS A 593 -2.16 -45.61 73.23
C CYS A 593 -3.44 -44.81 73.49
N THR A 594 -3.37 -43.85 74.43
CA THR A 594 -4.52 -43.09 74.93
C THR A 594 -4.68 -41.69 74.32
N GLN A 595 -3.75 -41.24 73.47
CA GLN A 595 -3.78 -39.92 72.80
C GLN A 595 -3.15 -39.97 71.39
N THR A 596 -3.22 -41.11 70.71
CA THR A 596 -2.47 -41.33 69.46
C THR A 596 -3.31 -42.18 68.53
N VAL A 597 -3.26 -41.95 67.21
CA VAL A 597 -3.89 -42.88 66.26
C VAL A 597 -3.06 -44.17 66.29
N CYS A 598 -3.58 -45.20 66.95
CA CYS A 598 -2.88 -46.45 67.23
C CYS A 598 -2.97 -47.42 66.04
N GLY A 599 -2.02 -48.38 65.98
CA GLY A 599 -2.06 -49.47 65.00
C GLY A 599 -1.89 -49.00 63.55
N VAL A 600 -1.14 -47.92 63.35
CA VAL A 600 -0.78 -47.38 62.03
C VAL A 600 0.35 -48.26 61.48
N GLN A 601 0.01 -49.29 60.69
CA GLN A 601 0.98 -50.22 60.12
C GLN A 601 1.34 -49.82 58.68
N SER A 602 2.63 -49.71 58.38
CA SER A 602 3.13 -49.58 57.01
C SER A 602 3.06 -50.95 56.30
N GLY A 603 1.87 -51.42 55.94
CA GLY A 603 1.66 -52.68 55.24
C GLY A 603 1.20 -52.45 53.81
N ALA A 604 1.94 -52.99 52.83
CA ALA A 604 1.76 -52.76 51.39
C ALA A 604 0.43 -53.26 50.76
N SER A 605 -0.60 -53.59 51.55
CA SER A 605 -1.83 -54.22 51.03
C SER A 605 -3.15 -53.67 51.60
N SER A 606 -3.12 -52.69 52.50
CA SER A 606 -4.31 -51.89 52.85
C SER A 606 -3.86 -50.64 53.60
N GLY A 607 -3.77 -49.51 52.89
CA GLY A 607 -3.47 -48.22 53.50
C GLY A 607 -4.44 -47.92 54.64
N THR A 608 -3.92 -47.43 55.77
CA THR A 608 -4.79 -46.90 56.83
C THR A 608 -5.24 -45.52 56.39
N VAL A 609 -6.53 -45.36 56.20
CA VAL A 609 -7.15 -44.08 55.88
C VAL A 609 -7.42 -43.33 57.18
N VAL A 610 -6.89 -42.11 57.28
CA VAL A 610 -7.24 -41.17 58.35
C VAL A 610 -8.17 -40.12 57.76
N THR A 611 -9.40 -40.07 58.26
CA THR A 611 -10.38 -39.04 57.88
C THR A 611 -10.54 -38.10 59.06
N VAL A 612 -10.23 -36.83 58.83
CA VAL A 612 -10.51 -35.78 59.82
C VAL A 612 -11.75 -35.06 59.36
N THR A 613 -12.71 -34.92 60.28
CA THR A 613 -13.94 -34.18 60.04
C THR A 613 -13.97 -32.98 60.99
N TYR A 614 -14.29 -31.83 60.43
CA TYR A 614 -14.53 -30.59 61.16
C TYR A 614 -16.00 -30.20 61.00
N ASP A 615 -16.68 -29.99 62.13
CA ASP A 615 -18.04 -29.48 62.25
C ASP A 615 -17.99 -28.18 63.05
N ASP A 616 -18.48 -27.09 62.46
CA ASP A 616 -18.49 -25.75 63.05
C ASP A 616 -19.72 -25.49 63.95
N GLY A 617 -20.67 -26.43 64.00
CA GLY A 617 -21.91 -26.29 64.76
C GLY A 617 -22.97 -25.39 64.12
N GLY A 618 -22.72 -24.86 62.91
CA GLY A 618 -23.72 -24.23 62.06
C GLY A 618 -24.69 -25.26 61.50
N SER A 619 -25.84 -24.84 60.97
CA SER A 619 -26.78 -25.75 60.32
C SER A 619 -26.14 -26.32 59.05
N SER A 620 -25.51 -27.48 59.22
CA SER A 620 -24.83 -28.37 58.25
C SER A 620 -23.61 -27.81 57.51
N LYS A 621 -22.41 -27.93 58.12
CA LYS A 621 -21.14 -27.85 57.39
C LYS A 621 -20.12 -28.85 57.96
N ASN A 622 -19.71 -29.82 57.13
CA ASN A 622 -18.63 -30.76 57.45
C ASN A 622 -17.52 -30.58 56.42
N ALA A 623 -16.35 -30.09 56.83
CA ALA A 623 -15.14 -30.19 56.01
C ALA A 623 -14.45 -31.52 56.36
N SER A 624 -14.28 -32.40 55.37
CA SER A 624 -13.58 -33.68 55.56
C SER A 624 -12.36 -33.78 54.65
N SER A 625 -11.21 -34.07 55.22
CA SER A 625 -9.98 -34.35 54.47
C SER A 625 -9.44 -35.71 54.86
N THR A 626 -8.90 -36.42 53.86
CA THR A 626 -8.52 -37.82 53.97
C THR A 626 -7.07 -37.99 53.53
N ALA A 627 -6.24 -38.57 54.39
CA ALA A 627 -4.83 -38.83 54.11
C ALA A 627 -4.53 -40.34 54.22
N ASP A 628 -3.67 -40.84 53.34
CA ASP A 628 -3.35 -42.27 53.24
C ASP A 628 -1.85 -42.54 53.50
N ILE A 629 -1.57 -43.71 54.08
CA ILE A 629 -0.20 -44.17 54.35
C ILE A 629 0.31 -44.85 53.09
N ALA A 630 1.04 -44.09 52.26
CA ALA A 630 1.85 -44.58 51.15
C ALA A 630 1.26 -45.83 50.46
N GLY A 631 0.02 -45.72 49.97
CA GLY A 631 -0.74 -46.89 49.52
C GLY A 631 -2.08 -46.60 48.85
N VAL A 632 -2.14 -45.58 47.99
CA VAL A 632 -3.29 -45.15 47.15
C VAL A 632 -4.32 -44.24 47.84
N LEU A 633 -4.33 -42.95 47.43
CA LEU A 633 -5.33 -41.97 47.82
C LEU A 633 -6.71 -42.30 47.20
N ARG A 634 -7.72 -42.51 48.06
CA ARG A 634 -9.14 -42.57 47.69
C ARG A 634 -9.85 -41.33 48.21
N VAL A 635 -10.54 -40.63 47.31
CA VAL A 635 -11.42 -39.50 47.66
C VAL A 635 -12.86 -40.00 47.64
N THR A 636 -13.51 -39.95 48.79
CA THR A 636 -14.92 -40.28 48.96
C THR A 636 -15.69 -39.02 49.32
N GLN A 637 -16.71 -38.69 48.53
CA GLN A 637 -17.61 -37.57 48.81
C GLN A 637 -18.91 -38.13 49.37
N THR A 638 -19.38 -37.60 50.50
CA THR A 638 -20.66 -37.99 51.10
C THR A 638 -21.62 -36.82 51.03
N PHE A 639 -22.73 -36.99 50.31
CA PHE A 639 -23.81 -36.00 50.21
C PHE A 639 -25.13 -36.67 50.58
N ASN A 640 -25.91 -36.08 51.49
CA ASN A 640 -27.18 -36.64 52.00
C ASN A 640 -27.09 -38.12 52.43
N SER A 641 -26.04 -38.46 53.20
CA SER A 641 -25.82 -39.82 53.73
C SER A 641 -25.57 -40.90 52.66
N VAL A 642 -25.22 -40.51 51.43
CA VAL A 642 -24.77 -41.42 50.37
C VAL A 642 -23.32 -41.11 50.04
N THR A 643 -22.45 -42.09 50.26
CA THR A 643 -21.02 -42.00 49.96
C THR A 643 -20.73 -42.57 48.56
N GLN A 644 -20.12 -41.79 47.69
CA GLN A 644 -19.59 -42.28 46.41
C GLN A 644 -18.07 -42.09 46.33
N THR A 645 -17.38 -43.12 45.85
CA THR A 645 -15.95 -43.08 45.55
C THR A 645 -15.77 -42.63 44.11
N ASN A 646 -15.33 -41.39 43.92
CA ASN A 646 -15.34 -40.79 42.59
C ASN A 646 -14.08 -41.08 41.77
N SER A 647 -12.90 -41.29 42.38
CA SER A 647 -11.64 -41.58 41.65
C SER A 647 -10.57 -42.31 42.49
N VAL A 648 -9.61 -42.95 41.81
CA VAL A 648 -8.40 -43.58 42.38
C VAL A 648 -7.17 -43.03 41.65
N TYR A 649 -6.23 -42.42 42.39
CA TYR A 649 -5.05 -41.75 41.81
C TYR A 649 -3.73 -42.49 42.11
N ARG A 650 -2.72 -42.31 41.25
CA ARG A 650 -1.38 -42.92 41.39
C ARG A 650 -0.40 -41.98 42.09
N ILE A 651 0.64 -42.56 42.69
CA ILE A 651 1.69 -41.82 43.42
C ILE A 651 2.47 -40.92 42.45
N GLY A 652 2.53 -39.62 42.75
CA GLY A 652 3.29 -38.60 42.02
C GLY A 652 2.46 -37.56 41.27
N GLU A 653 1.14 -37.70 41.21
CA GLU A 653 0.24 -36.70 40.62
C GLU A 653 -0.21 -35.66 41.67
N LEU A 654 -0.19 -34.39 41.28
CA LEU A 654 -0.85 -33.29 42.00
C LEU A 654 -2.35 -33.39 41.73
N VAL A 655 -3.17 -33.38 42.79
CA VAL A 655 -4.63 -33.43 42.67
C VAL A 655 -5.22 -32.31 43.51
N ASP A 656 -5.94 -31.40 42.87
CA ASP A 656 -6.77 -30.40 43.52
C ASP A 656 -8.16 -31.01 43.76
N VAL A 657 -8.59 -31.06 45.02
CA VAL A 657 -9.94 -31.50 45.39
C VAL A 657 -10.74 -30.27 45.78
N THR A 658 -11.65 -29.85 44.92
CA THR A 658 -12.58 -28.75 45.17
C THR A 658 -13.93 -29.32 45.62
N VAL A 659 -14.44 -28.86 46.76
CA VAL A 659 -15.81 -29.13 47.21
C VAL A 659 -16.60 -27.84 46.98
N ASP A 660 -17.56 -27.88 46.07
CA ASP A 660 -18.39 -26.73 45.71
C ASP A 660 -19.62 -26.65 46.65
N ASP A 661 -19.69 -25.59 47.47
CA ASP A 661 -20.79 -25.27 48.40
C ASP A 661 -21.87 -24.48 47.63
N ARG A 662 -23.09 -25.00 47.51
CA ARG A 662 -24.08 -24.52 46.52
C ARG A 662 -25.33 -23.90 47.15
N ASP A 663 -25.28 -23.46 48.41
CA ASP A 663 -26.48 -23.04 49.12
C ASP A 663 -26.35 -21.79 50.02
N ALA A 664 -25.50 -20.82 49.65
CA ALA A 664 -25.40 -19.53 50.34
C ALA A 664 -26.59 -18.54 50.11
N ASP A 665 -27.63 -18.90 49.34
CA ASP A 665 -28.72 -17.97 48.95
C ASP A 665 -30.07 -18.23 49.63
N ARG A 666 -30.12 -18.49 50.95
CA ARG A 666 -31.40 -18.47 51.69
C ARG A 666 -31.32 -17.81 53.07
N LEU A 667 -31.70 -16.53 53.11
CA LEU A 667 -32.52 -15.96 54.18
C LEU A 667 -33.98 -15.93 53.76
#